data_AF-A0AAW6D4M3-F1
#
_entry.id   AF-A0AAW6D4M3-F1
#
_cell.length_a   1.000
_cell.length_b   1.000
_cell.length_c   1.000
_cell.angle_alpha   90.00
_cell.angle_beta   90.00
_cell.angle_gamma   90.00
#
_symmetry.space_group_name_H-M   'P 1'
#
loop_
_entity.id
_entity.type
_entity.pdbx_description
1 polymer ?
#
loop_
_entity_poly.entity_id
_entity_poly.type
_entity_poly.pdbx_seq_one_letter_code
_entity_poly.pdbx_strand_id
1 'polypeptide(L)'
;SSLQVLPPDATADTKIILVSKKETLSQVTSQTVTFIGAGEKTPAAKLQNDFVFTGTKDMVSGVSTWDMSSHTYGSVPVPVVPGYIANKSQAGQLEVTVATPNVAELVSYTPVGRIILVDEAGNQIVGTDAVPYTNALDPTKVESTSLPTLPTGYEIKSGQNISGFNSSNLQVLPPDATADTKIILVSKKESLTQGTSQTVTFIGAGENTPATKVQNDFVFTGTKDMVSGLSTWDVSSHRYGSVPVPVVPGYIANVGHAGSLQVTPEAPNAEELVTFKPLGKIIAVDTDGKEIQGVPTIQYQNDPENPTKAGKTSSPLISGYETDVLNITPSKPEEDTPVVYRKAIQEATITYIDQTTGTSLESDHVTGKSGEIIEYTTADKIAFYESRGYELLTDEFPKQAYYDTDTSVTQAWRVTLKHKTVIVGSRNPHDGDAINPDDPLSPKYPSKNQWQKDVTATVHYIVSDGNVKAPSDKVQDAQWTRTVTYDMVTGQELSSTAWKANKATYDAVVTEVLDGYYADKASVSSKKVIQENLEETVIYKPLGSLLLKSADLNFPEVASVKYPNNLTDPTKSGLPVVPDIPGYKPYLQDPKYPSKLGKAIQPGSTIIPENSGEDISIYYIAVSPDKPKSSIKQMSKPSKTQKPEHPSIEKKSVVSSQPEEVKQVNEASRIVVKTASQTSTTKVASYKKQVVLPKTGEETEQTVEVAGFSALIVALGLGIQGYRRKKED
;
A
#
# COMPACT_ATOMS: atom_id res chain seq x y z
N SER A 1 -30.56 181.18 -30.20
CA SER A 1 -30.51 182.35 -29.29
C SER A 1 -30.21 183.59 -30.11
N SER A 2 -30.86 184.71 -29.83
CA SER A 2 -30.74 185.94 -30.63
C SER A 2 -29.44 186.69 -30.30
N LEU A 3 -28.65 187.05 -31.31
CA LEU A 3 -27.61 188.08 -31.21
C LEU A 3 -27.82 189.12 -32.31
N GLN A 4 -27.65 190.40 -31.96
CA GLN A 4 -27.64 191.51 -32.90
C GLN A 4 -26.20 191.81 -33.34
N VAL A 5 -26.04 192.38 -34.53
CA VAL A 5 -24.78 192.91 -35.04
C VAL A 5 -24.99 194.39 -35.36
N LEU A 6 -24.10 195.25 -34.86
CA LEU A 6 -24.04 196.67 -35.25
C LEU A 6 -23.00 196.82 -36.37
N PRO A 7 -23.39 197.22 -37.60
CA PRO A 7 -22.45 197.40 -38.69
C PRO A 7 -21.66 198.73 -38.53
N PRO A 8 -20.33 198.73 -38.75
CA PRO A 8 -19.52 199.96 -38.70
C PRO A 8 -19.55 200.76 -40.01
N ASP A 9 -20.07 200.20 -41.10
CA ASP A 9 -20.19 200.83 -42.41
C ASP A 9 -21.48 200.38 -43.10
N ALA A 10 -22.06 201.21 -43.97
CA ALA A 10 -23.47 201.16 -44.36
C ALA A 10 -23.76 200.43 -45.69
N THR A 11 -22.77 199.75 -46.30
CA THR A 11 -22.89 199.24 -47.68
C THR A 11 -22.37 197.80 -47.92
N ALA A 12 -22.40 196.91 -46.92
CA ALA A 12 -22.02 195.49 -47.10
C ALA A 12 -22.80 194.50 -46.21
N ASP A 13 -23.24 193.38 -46.80
CA ASP A 13 -24.00 192.33 -46.11
C ASP A 13 -23.12 191.42 -45.22
N THR A 14 -23.65 191.03 -44.05
CA THR A 14 -23.04 190.00 -43.18
C THR A 14 -23.68 188.64 -43.41
N LYS A 15 -22.89 187.64 -43.78
CA LYS A 15 -23.36 186.29 -44.17
C LYS A 15 -23.15 185.28 -43.05
N ILE A 16 -24.23 184.61 -42.62
CA ILE A 16 -24.22 183.56 -41.58
C ILE A 16 -24.38 182.18 -42.24
N ILE A 17 -23.65 181.18 -41.75
CA ILE A 17 -23.76 179.77 -42.16
C ILE A 17 -24.08 178.93 -40.92
N LEU A 18 -25.01 177.98 -41.06
CA LEU A 18 -25.36 176.97 -40.04
C LEU A 18 -24.99 175.58 -40.57
N VAL A 19 -24.60 174.67 -39.67
CA VAL A 19 -24.12 173.31 -39.99
C VAL A 19 -24.95 172.30 -39.20
N SER A 20 -25.16 171.08 -39.74
CA SER A 20 -25.97 170.06 -39.06
C SER A 20 -25.31 169.58 -37.76
N LYS A 21 -26.15 169.36 -36.73
CA LYS A 21 -25.72 168.67 -35.50
C LYS A 21 -25.62 167.17 -35.80
N LYS A 22 -24.52 166.55 -35.39
CA LYS A 22 -24.36 165.09 -35.36
C LYS A 22 -24.45 164.56 -33.94
N GLU A 23 -24.88 163.32 -33.81
CA GLU A 23 -24.96 162.58 -32.54
C GLU A 23 -24.14 161.29 -32.66
N THR A 24 -23.42 160.92 -31.61
CA THR A 24 -22.57 159.71 -31.60
C THR A 24 -23.43 158.47 -31.38
N LEU A 25 -23.20 157.44 -32.19
CA LEU A 25 -23.76 156.11 -32.00
C LEU A 25 -22.70 155.19 -31.39
N SER A 26 -23.15 154.30 -30.49
CA SER A 26 -22.32 153.26 -29.89
C SER A 26 -23.13 151.97 -29.76
N GLN A 27 -22.59 150.84 -30.21
CA GLN A 27 -23.25 149.54 -30.15
C GLN A 27 -22.26 148.49 -29.65
N VAL A 28 -22.46 148.03 -28.41
CA VAL A 28 -21.66 146.95 -27.82
C VAL A 28 -21.87 145.66 -28.60
N THR A 29 -20.81 144.86 -28.72
CA THR A 29 -20.83 143.58 -29.43
C THR A 29 -20.38 142.44 -28.53
N SER A 30 -20.61 141.20 -28.93
CA SER A 30 -19.99 140.04 -28.30
C SER A 30 -19.93 138.80 -29.17
N GLN A 31 -18.94 137.94 -28.92
CA GLN A 31 -19.09 136.51 -29.19
C GLN A 31 -19.23 135.70 -27.89
N THR A 32 -20.08 134.67 -27.91
CA THR A 32 -20.22 133.72 -26.80
C THR A 32 -19.98 132.29 -27.26
N VAL A 33 -18.90 131.67 -26.78
CA VAL A 33 -18.68 130.22 -26.94
C VAL A 33 -19.41 129.50 -25.80
N THR A 34 -20.42 128.71 -26.14
CA THR A 34 -21.24 127.96 -25.19
C THR A 34 -20.91 126.48 -25.27
N PHE A 35 -20.51 125.89 -24.16
CA PHE A 35 -20.24 124.45 -24.04
C PHE A 35 -21.50 123.71 -23.60
N ILE A 36 -21.75 122.51 -24.14
CA ILE A 36 -22.80 121.59 -23.68
C ILE A 36 -22.31 120.14 -23.69
N GLY A 37 -23.05 119.24 -23.03
CA GLY A 37 -22.91 117.78 -23.17
C GLY A 37 -22.11 117.06 -22.09
N ALA A 38 -21.28 117.76 -21.31
CA ALA A 38 -20.46 117.16 -20.26
C ALA A 38 -21.11 117.12 -18.86
N GLY A 39 -22.44 117.23 -18.79
CA GLY A 39 -23.19 117.24 -17.51
C GLY A 39 -22.70 118.35 -16.56
N GLU A 40 -22.53 118.03 -15.28
CA GLU A 40 -21.99 118.94 -14.26
C GLU A 40 -20.53 119.37 -14.53
N LYS A 41 -19.79 118.62 -15.37
CA LYS A 41 -18.42 118.97 -15.78
C LYS A 41 -18.38 119.95 -16.98
N THR A 42 -19.53 120.40 -17.49
CA THR A 42 -19.59 121.32 -18.64
C THR A 42 -18.89 122.65 -18.30
N PRO A 43 -17.86 123.06 -19.05
CA PRO A 43 -17.16 124.32 -18.78
C PRO A 43 -18.08 125.53 -18.90
N ALA A 44 -17.87 126.53 -18.05
CA ALA A 44 -18.59 127.79 -18.12
C ALA A 44 -18.36 128.48 -19.48
N ALA A 45 -19.45 129.00 -20.07
CA ALA A 45 -19.42 129.70 -21.35
C ALA A 45 -18.42 130.86 -21.36
N LYS A 46 -17.77 131.10 -22.50
CA LYS A 46 -16.76 132.13 -22.69
C LYS A 46 -17.31 133.26 -23.52
N LEU A 47 -17.61 134.37 -22.85
CA LEU A 47 -17.98 135.66 -23.43
C LEU A 47 -16.71 136.45 -23.78
N GLN A 48 -16.67 137.05 -24.96
CA GLN A 48 -15.79 138.16 -25.32
C GLN A 48 -16.67 139.30 -25.82
N ASN A 49 -16.51 140.50 -25.27
CA ASN A 49 -17.40 141.64 -25.47
C ASN A 49 -16.66 142.99 -25.37
N ASP A 50 -15.36 142.97 -25.61
CA ASP A 50 -14.43 144.10 -25.52
C ASP A 50 -14.44 145.02 -26.76
N PHE A 51 -15.18 144.66 -27.82
CA PHE A 51 -15.36 145.50 -29.00
C PHE A 51 -16.73 146.19 -29.06
N VAL A 52 -16.73 147.46 -29.48
CA VAL A 52 -17.92 148.33 -29.59
C VAL A 52 -17.87 149.05 -30.94
N PHE A 53 -18.92 148.93 -31.75
CA PHE A 53 -19.03 149.76 -32.96
C PHE A 53 -19.32 151.21 -32.56
N THR A 54 -18.61 152.15 -33.17
CA THR A 54 -18.88 153.59 -33.08
C THR A 54 -19.28 154.17 -34.43
N GLY A 55 -19.96 155.31 -34.40
CA GLY A 55 -20.33 156.04 -35.59
C GLY A 55 -21.00 157.37 -35.27
N THR A 56 -21.54 158.03 -36.29
CA THR A 56 -22.35 159.24 -36.12
C THR A 56 -23.66 159.14 -36.90
N LYS A 57 -24.72 159.68 -36.30
CA LYS A 57 -25.99 159.94 -36.96
C LYS A 57 -26.10 161.43 -37.27
N ASP A 58 -26.38 161.76 -38.52
CA ASP A 58 -26.71 163.13 -38.90
C ASP A 58 -28.18 163.42 -38.58
N MET A 59 -28.43 164.44 -37.76
CA MET A 59 -29.77 164.73 -37.22
C MET A 59 -30.73 165.38 -38.25
N VAL A 60 -30.26 165.72 -39.45
CA VAL A 60 -31.08 166.38 -40.48
C VAL A 60 -31.50 165.37 -41.55
N SER A 61 -30.59 164.50 -41.98
CA SER A 61 -30.84 163.44 -42.96
C SER A 61 -31.31 162.12 -42.32
N GLY A 62 -31.07 161.93 -41.01
CA GLY A 62 -31.39 160.70 -40.30
C GLY A 62 -30.44 159.52 -40.59
N VAL A 63 -29.47 159.70 -41.49
CA VAL A 63 -28.51 158.67 -41.91
C VAL A 63 -27.52 158.39 -40.78
N SER A 64 -27.32 157.10 -40.49
CA SER A 64 -26.27 156.60 -39.59
C SER A 64 -25.06 156.16 -40.43
N THR A 65 -23.87 156.66 -40.10
CA THR A 65 -22.59 156.20 -40.65
C THR A 65 -21.77 155.59 -39.52
N TRP A 66 -21.36 154.33 -39.68
CA TRP A 66 -20.53 153.61 -38.72
C TRP A 66 -19.07 153.60 -39.19
N ASP A 67 -18.13 153.71 -38.24
CA ASP A 67 -16.71 153.82 -38.52
C ASP A 67 -16.11 152.48 -39.02
N MET A 68 -16.74 151.36 -38.62
CA MET A 68 -16.49 150.01 -39.11
C MET A 68 -17.84 149.27 -39.27
N SER A 69 -17.95 148.39 -40.28
CA SER A 69 -19.15 147.59 -40.54
C SER A 69 -19.18 146.24 -39.79
N SER A 70 -18.00 145.68 -39.52
CA SER A 70 -17.82 144.38 -38.88
C SER A 70 -16.52 144.29 -38.07
N HIS A 71 -16.42 143.27 -37.21
CA HIS A 71 -15.23 142.93 -36.43
C HIS A 71 -15.22 141.42 -36.18
N THR A 72 -14.04 140.77 -36.23
CA THR A 72 -13.89 139.34 -35.95
C THR A 72 -13.13 139.15 -34.64
N TYR A 73 -13.76 138.44 -33.70
CA TYR A 73 -13.14 138.11 -32.41
C TYR A 73 -12.04 137.03 -32.56
N GLY A 74 -11.29 136.77 -31.48
CA GLY A 74 -10.29 135.70 -31.44
C GLY A 74 -10.91 134.29 -31.35
N SER A 75 -10.09 133.25 -31.49
CA SER A 75 -10.48 131.90 -31.08
C SER A 75 -10.40 131.73 -29.56
N VAL A 76 -11.18 130.78 -29.04
CA VAL A 76 -11.19 130.35 -27.64
C VAL A 76 -10.73 128.89 -27.62
N PRO A 77 -9.69 128.54 -26.84
CA PRO A 77 -9.27 127.15 -26.68
C PRO A 77 -10.35 126.36 -25.94
N VAL A 78 -10.73 125.22 -26.50
CA VAL A 78 -11.72 124.32 -25.89
C VAL A 78 -11.05 123.53 -24.76
N PRO A 79 -11.58 123.55 -23.52
CA PRO A 79 -10.99 122.77 -22.43
C PRO A 79 -11.05 121.26 -22.68
N VAL A 80 -10.01 120.53 -22.26
CA VAL A 80 -10.10 119.07 -22.09
C VAL A 80 -10.99 118.79 -20.87
N VAL A 81 -11.99 117.93 -21.01
CA VAL A 81 -12.92 117.58 -19.92
C VAL A 81 -12.83 116.08 -19.64
N PRO A 82 -12.27 115.64 -18.49
CA PRO A 82 -12.02 114.23 -18.21
C PRO A 82 -13.27 113.34 -18.33
N GLY A 83 -13.23 112.43 -19.30
CA GLY A 83 -14.32 111.51 -19.68
C GLY A 83 -15.12 111.95 -20.91
N TYR A 84 -14.73 113.01 -21.62
CA TYR A 84 -15.44 113.53 -22.80
C TYR A 84 -14.46 114.03 -23.87
N ILE A 85 -14.81 113.87 -25.15
CA ILE A 85 -14.17 114.60 -26.27
C ILE A 85 -15.06 115.77 -26.70
N ALA A 86 -14.46 116.86 -27.15
CA ALA A 86 -15.14 117.96 -27.81
C ALA A 86 -15.23 117.73 -29.33
N ASN A 87 -16.26 118.31 -29.97
CA ASN A 87 -16.38 118.31 -31.43
C ASN A 87 -15.33 119.18 -32.17
N LYS A 88 -14.55 119.99 -31.45
CA LYS A 88 -13.48 120.86 -31.97
C LYS A 88 -12.50 121.25 -30.84
N SER A 89 -11.27 121.62 -31.18
CA SER A 89 -10.24 122.07 -30.21
C SER A 89 -10.12 123.59 -30.05
N GLN A 90 -10.71 124.36 -30.98
CA GLN A 90 -10.83 125.82 -30.96
C GLN A 90 -12.26 126.19 -31.37
N ALA A 91 -12.81 127.24 -30.75
CA ALA A 91 -14.17 127.72 -30.97
C ALA A 91 -14.21 129.26 -31.03
N GLY A 92 -15.29 129.84 -31.54
CA GLY A 92 -15.38 131.29 -31.73
C GLY A 92 -14.78 131.73 -33.07
N GLN A 93 -13.91 132.75 -33.05
CA GLN A 93 -13.47 133.49 -34.24
C GLN A 93 -14.64 134.01 -35.11
N LEU A 94 -15.74 134.40 -34.45
CA LEU A 94 -16.97 134.84 -35.12
C LEU A 94 -16.89 136.31 -35.52
N GLU A 95 -17.47 136.64 -36.67
CA GLU A 95 -17.65 138.01 -37.14
C GLU A 95 -18.96 138.60 -36.59
N VAL A 96 -18.84 139.67 -35.81
CA VAL A 96 -19.96 140.54 -35.44
C VAL A 96 -20.13 141.63 -36.48
N THR A 97 -21.37 142.07 -36.71
CA THR A 97 -21.68 143.21 -37.58
C THR A 97 -22.61 144.18 -36.85
N VAL A 98 -22.77 145.39 -37.38
CA VAL A 98 -23.78 146.35 -36.88
C VAL A 98 -25.21 145.74 -36.87
N ALA A 99 -25.53 144.86 -37.81
CA ALA A 99 -26.82 144.16 -37.85
C ALA A 99 -26.90 142.94 -36.92
N THR A 100 -25.76 142.27 -36.68
CA THR A 100 -25.61 141.08 -35.84
C THR A 100 -24.52 141.30 -34.79
N PRO A 101 -24.77 142.15 -33.77
CA PRO A 101 -23.75 142.56 -32.81
C PRO A 101 -23.38 141.46 -31.80
N ASN A 102 -24.25 140.47 -31.61
CA ASN A 102 -24.05 139.37 -30.68
C ASN A 102 -24.16 138.06 -31.45
N VAL A 103 -23.11 137.24 -31.38
CA VAL A 103 -23.00 135.96 -32.07
C VAL A 103 -22.61 134.87 -31.07
N ALA A 104 -23.04 133.64 -31.32
CA ALA A 104 -22.75 132.53 -30.42
C ALA A 104 -22.39 131.26 -31.21
N GLU A 105 -21.42 130.50 -30.70
CA GLU A 105 -21.06 129.18 -31.23
C GLU A 105 -21.21 128.12 -30.13
N LEU A 106 -21.72 126.96 -30.53
CA LEU A 106 -21.86 125.79 -29.68
C LEU A 106 -20.63 124.88 -29.79
N VAL A 107 -20.12 124.42 -28.65
CA VAL A 107 -19.16 123.32 -28.53
C VAL A 107 -19.84 122.17 -27.80
N SER A 108 -19.92 121.02 -28.44
CA SER A 108 -20.56 119.83 -27.88
C SER A 108 -19.51 118.84 -27.40
N TYR A 109 -19.65 118.41 -26.15
CA TYR A 109 -18.89 117.30 -25.57
C TYR A 109 -19.68 115.99 -25.69
N THR A 110 -19.03 114.95 -26.20
CA THR A 110 -19.53 113.57 -26.25
C THR A 110 -18.71 112.73 -25.26
N PRO A 111 -19.31 111.83 -24.47
CA PRO A 111 -18.54 110.92 -23.62
C PRO A 111 -17.48 110.15 -24.41
N VAL A 112 -16.33 109.88 -23.79
CA VAL A 112 -15.38 108.91 -24.34
C VAL A 112 -15.98 107.50 -24.26
N GLY A 113 -15.63 106.66 -25.22
CA GLY A 113 -15.85 105.22 -25.11
C GLY A 113 -15.01 104.60 -23.99
N ARG A 114 -15.26 103.33 -23.70
CA ARG A 114 -14.62 102.57 -22.63
C ARG A 114 -14.06 101.26 -23.13
N ILE A 115 -13.01 100.77 -22.48
CA ILE A 115 -12.57 99.38 -22.58
C ILE A 115 -13.47 98.54 -21.67
N ILE A 116 -14.15 97.55 -22.24
CA ILE A 116 -15.07 96.64 -21.53
C ILE A 116 -14.58 95.20 -21.72
N LEU A 117 -14.37 94.49 -20.62
CA LEU A 117 -14.08 93.05 -20.63
C LEU A 117 -15.39 92.29 -20.79
N VAL A 118 -15.48 91.42 -21.81
CA VAL A 118 -16.71 90.69 -22.15
C VAL A 118 -16.50 89.19 -22.29
N ASP A 119 -17.57 88.42 -22.10
CA ASP A 119 -17.62 87.00 -22.45
C ASP A 119 -17.71 86.79 -23.98
N GLU A 120 -17.70 85.52 -24.42
CA GLU A 120 -17.82 85.17 -25.85
C GLU A 120 -19.19 85.51 -26.47
N ALA A 121 -20.22 85.78 -25.67
CA ALA A 121 -21.52 86.27 -26.11
C ALA A 121 -21.60 87.81 -26.17
N GLY A 122 -20.56 88.51 -25.69
CA GLY A 122 -20.44 89.96 -25.70
C GLY A 122 -21.05 90.67 -24.48
N ASN A 123 -21.40 89.94 -23.41
CA ASN A 123 -21.86 90.49 -22.13
C ASN A 123 -20.66 90.95 -21.28
N GLN A 124 -20.80 92.03 -20.51
CA GLN A 124 -19.74 92.48 -19.58
C GLN A 124 -19.52 91.46 -18.45
N ILE A 125 -18.26 91.15 -18.16
CA ILE A 125 -17.91 90.18 -17.11
C ILE A 125 -18.18 90.78 -15.73
N VAL A 126 -18.94 90.05 -14.91
CA VAL A 126 -19.35 90.48 -13.57
C VAL A 126 -18.12 90.72 -12.69
N GLY A 127 -18.08 91.87 -12.01
CA GLY A 127 -16.94 92.28 -11.19
C GLY A 127 -15.79 92.94 -11.96
N THR A 128 -15.97 93.26 -13.26
CA THR A 128 -15.02 94.08 -14.04
C THR A 128 -15.60 95.46 -14.32
N ASP A 129 -14.83 96.52 -14.02
CA ASP A 129 -15.21 97.90 -14.32
C ASP A 129 -14.88 98.28 -15.77
N ALA A 130 -15.75 99.09 -16.38
CA ALA A 130 -15.55 99.64 -17.72
C ALA A 130 -14.65 100.89 -17.66
N VAL A 131 -13.43 100.80 -18.19
CA VAL A 131 -12.42 101.86 -18.09
C VAL A 131 -12.59 102.87 -19.23
N PRO A 132 -12.94 104.14 -18.97
CA PRO A 132 -13.00 105.17 -20.02
C PRO A 132 -11.61 105.46 -20.60
N TYR A 133 -11.52 105.77 -21.89
CA TYR A 133 -10.24 106.15 -22.49
C TYR A 133 -9.67 107.42 -21.84
N THR A 134 -8.35 107.44 -21.68
CA THR A 134 -7.62 108.63 -21.21
C THR A 134 -7.70 109.72 -22.27
N ASN A 135 -8.13 110.93 -21.88
CA ASN A 135 -8.13 112.10 -22.75
C ASN A 135 -6.71 112.52 -23.11
N ALA A 136 -6.46 112.83 -24.39
CA ALA A 136 -5.23 113.49 -24.81
C ALA A 136 -5.23 114.98 -24.44
N LEU A 137 -4.08 115.64 -24.59
CA LEU A 137 -3.97 117.11 -24.48
C LEU A 137 -4.76 117.87 -25.57
N ASP A 138 -5.06 117.20 -26.69
CA ASP A 138 -6.01 117.67 -27.69
C ASP A 138 -7.44 117.23 -27.27
N PRO A 139 -8.37 118.17 -26.98
CA PRO A 139 -9.71 117.84 -26.49
C PRO A 139 -10.56 117.07 -27.50
N THR A 140 -10.13 116.94 -28.76
CA THR A 140 -10.80 116.11 -29.78
C THR A 140 -10.33 114.65 -29.79
N LYS A 141 -9.37 114.26 -28.94
CA LYS A 141 -8.68 112.97 -28.99
C LYS A 141 -8.53 112.28 -27.64
N VAL A 142 -8.22 111.00 -27.71
CA VAL A 142 -7.82 110.12 -26.59
C VAL A 142 -6.42 109.56 -26.85
N GLU A 143 -5.78 109.05 -25.81
CA GLU A 143 -4.47 108.40 -25.87
C GLU A 143 -4.53 106.91 -25.47
N SER A 144 -3.44 106.18 -25.68
CA SER A 144 -3.37 104.73 -25.45
C SER A 144 -3.70 104.40 -24.00
N THR A 145 -4.83 103.71 -23.79
CA THR A 145 -5.37 103.39 -22.47
C THR A 145 -5.09 101.93 -22.15
N SER A 146 -4.48 101.64 -21.00
CA SER A 146 -4.25 100.27 -20.54
C SER A 146 -5.55 99.52 -20.27
N LEU A 147 -5.56 98.20 -20.53
CA LEU A 147 -6.67 97.34 -20.13
C LEU A 147 -6.87 97.37 -18.60
N PRO A 148 -8.11 97.26 -18.09
CA PRO A 148 -8.36 96.90 -16.70
C PRO A 148 -7.70 95.55 -16.35
N THR A 149 -7.38 95.36 -15.07
CA THR A 149 -6.85 94.09 -14.56
C THR A 149 -7.78 92.94 -14.91
N LEU A 150 -7.25 91.89 -15.52
CA LEU A 150 -8.04 90.72 -15.90
C LEU A 150 -8.59 90.01 -14.65
N PRO A 151 -9.88 89.62 -14.63
CA PRO A 151 -10.45 88.86 -13.53
C PRO A 151 -9.79 87.48 -13.41
N THR A 152 -9.64 86.99 -12.18
CA THR A 152 -9.02 85.69 -11.90
C THR A 152 -9.77 84.57 -12.61
N GLY A 153 -9.03 83.64 -13.23
CA GLY A 153 -9.60 82.51 -13.98
C GLY A 153 -9.89 82.79 -15.46
N TYR A 154 -9.75 84.04 -15.92
CA TYR A 154 -9.92 84.40 -17.34
C TYR A 154 -8.58 84.69 -18.04
N GLU A 155 -8.57 84.53 -19.36
CA GLU A 155 -7.49 84.96 -20.26
C GLU A 155 -8.04 85.64 -21.51
N ILE A 156 -7.24 86.49 -22.18
CA ILE A 156 -7.65 87.17 -23.40
C ILE A 156 -7.72 86.15 -24.54
N LYS A 157 -8.89 86.03 -25.19
CA LYS A 157 -9.08 85.08 -26.29
C LYS A 157 -8.07 85.35 -27.42
N SER A 158 -7.24 84.36 -27.73
CA SER A 158 -6.19 84.51 -28.76
C SER A 158 -6.80 84.70 -30.16
N GLY A 159 -6.05 85.38 -31.04
CA GLY A 159 -6.47 85.64 -32.43
C GLY A 159 -7.56 86.70 -32.62
N GLN A 160 -7.95 87.43 -31.58
CA GLN A 160 -8.89 88.55 -31.71
C GLN A 160 -8.33 89.69 -32.58
N ASN A 161 -9.10 90.10 -33.59
CA ASN A 161 -8.83 91.29 -34.40
C ASN A 161 -9.62 92.49 -33.84
N ILE A 162 -9.09 93.11 -32.79
CA ILE A 162 -9.65 94.33 -32.19
C ILE A 162 -8.91 95.54 -32.73
N SER A 163 -9.61 96.45 -33.39
CA SER A 163 -9.01 97.67 -33.94
C SER A 163 -8.43 98.54 -32.82
N GLY A 164 -7.15 98.93 -32.96
CA GLY A 164 -6.47 99.77 -31.98
C GLY A 164 -5.91 99.06 -30.75
N PHE A 165 -6.14 97.76 -30.57
CA PHE A 165 -5.59 96.98 -29.45
C PHE A 165 -4.17 96.47 -29.74
N ASN A 166 -3.25 96.68 -28.80
CA ASN A 166 -1.91 96.11 -28.80
C ASN A 166 -1.80 95.05 -27.69
N SER A 167 -1.76 93.78 -28.11
CA SER A 167 -1.67 92.62 -27.23
C SER A 167 -0.32 92.48 -26.51
N SER A 168 0.75 93.09 -27.01
CA SER A 168 2.09 92.98 -26.44
C SER A 168 2.32 93.88 -25.22
N ASN A 169 1.55 94.97 -25.08
CA ASN A 169 1.63 95.88 -23.93
C ASN A 169 0.27 96.11 -23.23
N LEU A 170 -0.78 95.41 -23.66
CA LEU A 170 -2.15 95.47 -23.12
C LEU A 170 -2.73 96.89 -23.08
N GLN A 171 -2.66 97.61 -24.21
CA GLN A 171 -3.24 98.94 -24.38
C GLN A 171 -4.18 99.01 -25.60
N VAL A 172 -5.18 99.89 -25.55
CA VAL A 172 -6.06 100.24 -26.67
C VAL A 172 -5.91 101.72 -27.00
N LEU A 173 -5.68 102.03 -28.28
CA LEU A 173 -5.86 103.35 -28.87
C LEU A 173 -6.96 103.24 -29.94
N PRO A 174 -8.22 103.61 -29.65
CA PRO A 174 -9.34 103.33 -30.54
C PRO A 174 -9.32 104.18 -31.81
N PRO A 175 -9.87 103.70 -32.94
CA PRO A 175 -10.07 104.51 -34.14
C PRO A 175 -11.21 105.55 -33.98
N ASP A 176 -12.14 105.31 -33.06
CA ASP A 176 -13.23 106.20 -32.68
C ASP A 176 -13.20 106.40 -31.16
N ALA A 177 -12.93 107.62 -30.73
CA ALA A 177 -12.80 107.98 -29.32
C ALA A 177 -14.12 107.90 -28.52
N THR A 178 -15.28 107.76 -29.20
CA THR A 178 -16.61 107.64 -28.58
C THR A 178 -17.09 106.18 -28.47
N ALA A 179 -16.46 105.24 -29.16
CA ALA A 179 -16.90 103.85 -29.23
C ALA A 179 -16.30 102.98 -28.11
N ASP A 180 -17.14 102.19 -27.42
CA ASP A 180 -16.68 101.19 -26.45
C ASP A 180 -15.91 100.04 -27.15
N THR A 181 -14.67 99.79 -26.75
CA THR A 181 -13.89 98.62 -27.18
C THR A 181 -14.20 97.44 -26.29
N LYS A 182 -14.72 96.37 -26.89
CA LYS A 182 -14.92 95.09 -26.21
C LYS A 182 -13.70 94.18 -26.36
N ILE A 183 -13.14 93.72 -25.24
CA ILE A 183 -12.09 92.68 -25.20
C ILE A 183 -12.76 91.37 -24.77
N ILE A 184 -12.79 90.36 -25.65
CA ILE A 184 -13.36 89.06 -25.30
C ILE A 184 -12.35 88.28 -24.45
N LEU A 185 -12.79 87.82 -23.29
CA LEU A 185 -12.07 86.87 -22.46
C LEU A 185 -12.71 85.48 -22.56
N VAL A 186 -11.87 84.45 -22.41
CA VAL A 186 -12.29 83.05 -22.26
C VAL A 186 -11.86 82.54 -20.89
N SER A 187 -12.47 81.45 -20.43
CA SER A 187 -12.00 80.76 -19.22
C SER A 187 -10.63 80.15 -19.47
N LYS A 188 -9.67 80.48 -18.61
CA LYS A 188 -8.39 79.77 -18.53
C LYS A 188 -8.68 78.32 -18.15
N LYS A 189 -8.04 77.38 -18.83
CA LYS A 189 -8.12 75.94 -18.51
C LYS A 189 -6.84 75.47 -17.88
N GLU A 190 -6.96 74.70 -16.80
CA GLU A 190 -5.82 74.05 -16.14
C GLU A 190 -5.92 72.54 -16.32
N SER A 191 -4.81 71.90 -16.71
CA SER A 191 -4.78 70.45 -16.92
C SER A 191 -4.88 69.72 -15.58
N LEU A 192 -5.77 68.74 -15.50
CA LEU A 192 -5.91 67.83 -14.37
C LEU A 192 -5.24 66.49 -14.69
N THR A 193 -4.58 65.93 -13.69
CA THR A 193 -4.11 64.54 -13.69
C THR A 193 -4.47 63.88 -12.37
N GLN A 194 -4.96 62.64 -12.43
CA GLN A 194 -5.28 61.84 -11.25
C GLN A 194 -4.77 60.41 -11.48
N GLY A 195 -3.70 60.03 -10.77
CA GLY A 195 -3.19 58.66 -10.77
C GLY A 195 -4.19 57.70 -10.13
N THR A 196 -4.22 56.45 -10.60
CA THR A 196 -5.19 55.45 -10.16
C THR A 196 -4.52 54.13 -9.78
N SER A 197 -5.22 53.27 -9.04
CA SER A 197 -4.78 51.90 -8.79
C SER A 197 -5.93 50.90 -8.54
N GLN A 198 -5.67 49.62 -8.81
CA GLN A 198 -6.34 48.54 -8.08
C GLN A 198 -5.34 47.75 -7.23
N THR A 199 -5.79 47.28 -6.07
CA THR A 199 -5.02 46.48 -5.11
C THR A 199 -5.74 45.18 -4.77
N VAL A 200 -5.10 44.05 -5.05
CA VAL A 200 -5.55 42.71 -4.62
C VAL A 200 -4.69 42.27 -3.45
N THR A 201 -5.28 42.22 -2.26
CA THR A 201 -4.62 41.78 -1.02
C THR A 201 -4.98 40.33 -0.72
N PHE A 202 -3.98 39.52 -0.35
CA PHE A 202 -4.17 38.12 0.04
C PHE A 202 -4.01 37.97 1.56
N ILE A 203 -4.85 37.16 2.19
CA ILE A 203 -4.73 36.80 3.62
C ILE A 203 -5.03 35.32 3.85
N GLY A 204 -4.59 34.77 4.99
CA GLY A 204 -5.09 33.51 5.54
C GLY A 204 -4.21 32.27 5.36
N ALA A 205 -3.10 32.35 4.61
CA ALA A 205 -2.18 31.21 4.40
C ALA A 205 -0.92 31.25 5.29
N GLY A 206 -0.96 31.98 6.41
CA GLY A 206 0.18 32.13 7.31
C GLY A 206 1.39 32.78 6.63
N GLU A 207 2.59 32.25 6.87
CA GLU A 207 3.84 32.69 6.22
C GLU A 207 3.85 32.44 4.70
N ASN A 208 3.01 31.53 4.20
CA ASN A 208 2.85 31.25 2.76
C ASN A 208 1.84 32.19 2.07
N THR A 209 1.36 33.24 2.75
CA THR A 209 0.42 34.22 2.17
C THR A 209 1.07 34.97 1.00
N PRO A 210 0.48 34.95 -0.21
CA PRO A 210 1.05 35.64 -1.37
C PRO A 210 1.17 37.16 -1.17
N ALA A 211 2.22 37.76 -1.73
CA ALA A 211 2.39 39.21 -1.70
C ALA A 211 1.27 39.93 -2.49
N THR A 212 0.69 40.96 -1.87
CA THR A 212 -0.28 41.90 -2.45
C THR A 212 0.12 42.36 -3.84
N LYS A 213 -0.86 42.42 -4.76
CA LYS A 213 -0.66 42.84 -6.16
C LYS A 213 -1.33 44.18 -6.39
N VAL A 214 -0.57 45.13 -6.91
CA VAL A 214 -1.06 46.47 -7.29
C VAL A 214 -0.89 46.64 -8.80
N GLN A 215 -1.88 47.24 -9.46
CA GLN A 215 -1.79 47.75 -10.83
C GLN A 215 -2.12 49.23 -10.79
N ASN A 216 -1.26 50.08 -11.36
CA ASN A 216 -1.31 51.54 -11.24
C ASN A 216 -0.78 52.25 -12.50
N ASP A 217 -0.88 51.60 -13.65
CA ASP A 217 -0.42 52.03 -14.97
C ASP A 217 -1.39 52.97 -15.70
N PHE A 218 -2.53 53.30 -15.08
CA PHE A 218 -3.53 54.23 -15.61
C PHE A 218 -3.58 55.56 -14.81
N VAL A 219 -3.84 56.65 -15.53
CA VAL A 219 -3.97 58.02 -15.01
C VAL A 219 -5.13 58.69 -15.74
N PHE A 220 -6.11 59.25 -15.01
CA PHE A 220 -7.12 60.11 -15.61
C PHE A 220 -6.50 61.45 -15.99
N THR A 221 -6.75 61.90 -17.22
CA THR A 221 -6.45 63.25 -17.70
C THR A 221 -7.74 64.03 -17.92
N GLY A 222 -7.66 65.35 -17.83
CA GLY A 222 -8.79 66.24 -18.05
C GLY A 222 -8.41 67.71 -17.96
N THR A 223 -9.42 68.58 -17.91
CA THR A 223 -9.25 70.01 -17.71
C THR A 223 -10.21 70.54 -16.66
N LYS A 224 -9.73 71.51 -15.86
CA LYS A 224 -10.57 72.34 -15.00
C LYS A 224 -10.79 73.70 -15.65
N ASP A 225 -12.05 74.11 -15.71
CA ASP A 225 -12.45 75.45 -16.11
C ASP A 225 -12.32 76.40 -14.90
N MET A 226 -11.46 77.42 -15.01
CA MET A 226 -11.11 78.27 -13.86
C MET A 226 -12.13 79.37 -13.54
N VAL A 227 -13.24 79.43 -14.28
CA VAL A 227 -14.33 80.40 -14.07
C VAL A 227 -15.54 79.74 -13.42
N SER A 228 -16.00 78.62 -13.99
CA SER A 228 -17.09 77.81 -13.44
C SER A 228 -16.64 76.86 -12.32
N GLY A 229 -15.34 76.59 -12.22
CA GLY A 229 -14.76 75.61 -11.31
C GLY A 229 -14.98 74.15 -11.74
N LEU A 230 -15.67 73.91 -12.84
CA LEU A 230 -16.06 72.58 -13.33
C LEU A 230 -14.85 71.80 -13.86
N SER A 231 -14.76 70.53 -13.48
CA SER A 231 -13.77 69.57 -14.00
C SER A 231 -14.40 68.70 -15.08
N THR A 232 -13.74 68.58 -16.22
CA THR A 232 -14.11 67.68 -17.33
C THR A 232 -12.97 66.70 -17.55
N TRP A 233 -13.24 65.41 -17.37
CA TRP A 233 -12.27 64.32 -17.59
C TRP A 233 -12.43 63.71 -18.98
N ASP A 234 -11.32 63.31 -19.60
CA ASP A 234 -11.30 62.80 -20.97
C ASP A 234 -12.00 61.42 -21.09
N VAL A 235 -12.00 60.65 -20.01
CA VAL A 235 -12.80 59.42 -19.82
C VAL A 235 -13.35 59.37 -18.39
N SER A 236 -14.57 58.84 -18.23
CA SER A 236 -15.29 58.82 -16.95
C SER A 236 -14.94 57.65 -16.03
N SER A 237 -14.32 56.59 -16.55
CA SER A 237 -13.85 55.44 -15.75
C SER A 237 -12.79 54.64 -16.49
N HIS A 238 -12.05 53.81 -15.73
CA HIS A 238 -11.14 52.80 -16.25
C HIS A 238 -11.40 51.48 -15.53
N ARG A 239 -11.20 50.34 -16.20
CA ARG A 239 -11.28 49.01 -15.61
C ARG A 239 -10.00 48.24 -15.89
N TYR A 240 -9.37 47.79 -14.82
CA TYR A 240 -8.13 47.01 -14.89
C TYR A 240 -8.36 45.57 -15.35
N GLY A 241 -7.26 44.84 -15.56
CA GLY A 241 -7.29 43.39 -15.77
C GLY A 241 -7.62 42.62 -14.48
N SER A 242 -7.93 41.33 -14.60
CA SER A 242 -7.92 40.43 -13.45
C SER A 242 -6.48 39.97 -13.13
N VAL A 243 -6.29 39.54 -11.88
CA VAL A 243 -5.06 38.96 -11.35
C VAL A 243 -5.36 37.49 -11.03
N PRO A 244 -4.61 36.51 -11.59
CA PRO A 244 -4.77 35.11 -11.22
C PRO A 244 -4.33 34.89 -9.77
N VAL A 245 -5.13 34.15 -9.00
CA VAL A 245 -4.79 33.77 -7.64
C VAL A 245 -3.83 32.58 -7.68
N PRO A 246 -2.67 32.62 -7.01
CA PRO A 246 -1.74 31.48 -7.01
C PRO A 246 -2.28 30.32 -6.17
N VAL A 247 -1.98 29.09 -6.57
CA VAL A 247 -2.17 27.90 -5.74
C VAL A 247 -1.17 27.94 -4.59
N VAL A 248 -1.66 27.82 -3.35
CA VAL A 248 -0.82 27.83 -2.13
C VAL A 248 -0.92 26.45 -1.47
N PRO A 249 0.20 25.69 -1.34
CA PRO A 249 0.18 24.33 -0.80
C PRO A 249 -0.47 24.22 0.58
N GLY A 250 -1.49 23.36 0.69
CA GLY A 250 -2.25 23.13 1.92
C GLY A 250 -3.37 24.15 2.19
N TYR A 251 -3.63 25.06 1.24
CA TYR A 251 -4.66 26.11 1.37
C TYR A 251 -5.51 26.26 0.11
N ILE A 252 -6.76 26.68 0.28
CA ILE A 252 -7.72 26.94 -0.79
C ILE A 252 -8.17 28.40 -0.75
N ALA A 253 -8.27 29.04 -1.92
CA ALA A 253 -8.74 30.41 -2.08
C ALA A 253 -10.27 30.47 -2.25
N ASN A 254 -10.88 31.59 -1.86
CA ASN A 254 -12.29 31.88 -2.13
C ASN A 254 -12.59 32.13 -3.63
N VAL A 255 -11.61 32.60 -4.40
CA VAL A 255 -11.72 32.89 -5.84
C VAL A 255 -10.44 32.49 -6.59
N GLY A 256 -10.58 32.13 -7.87
CA GLY A 256 -9.44 31.76 -8.74
C GLY A 256 -8.79 32.94 -9.46
N HIS A 257 -9.53 34.04 -9.60
CA HIS A 257 -9.07 35.32 -10.12
C HIS A 257 -9.73 36.42 -9.28
N ALA A 258 -9.03 37.53 -9.07
CA ALA A 258 -9.51 38.72 -8.38
C ALA A 258 -9.12 39.98 -9.18
N GLY A 259 -9.53 41.16 -8.75
CA GLY A 259 -9.34 42.40 -9.48
C GLY A 259 -10.38 42.60 -10.57
N SER A 260 -9.95 43.10 -11.73
CA SER A 260 -10.83 43.70 -12.74
C SER A 260 -11.74 44.80 -12.18
N LEU A 261 -11.24 45.52 -11.18
CA LEU A 261 -11.96 46.60 -10.52
C LEU A 261 -12.04 47.82 -11.44
N GLN A 262 -13.10 48.61 -11.23
CA GLN A 262 -13.35 49.85 -11.97
C GLN A 262 -13.09 51.04 -11.07
N VAL A 263 -12.27 51.98 -11.56
CA VAL A 263 -11.93 53.25 -10.91
C VAL A 263 -12.61 54.41 -11.67
N THR A 264 -12.85 55.50 -10.97
CA THR A 264 -13.29 56.79 -11.54
C THR A 264 -12.37 57.91 -11.01
N PRO A 265 -12.42 59.14 -11.56
CA PRO A 265 -11.62 60.24 -11.02
C PRO A 265 -11.95 60.57 -9.54
N GLU A 266 -13.18 60.30 -9.11
CA GLU A 266 -13.68 60.49 -7.74
C GLU A 266 -13.36 59.30 -6.83
N ALA A 267 -13.23 58.10 -7.40
CA ALA A 267 -12.82 56.86 -6.74
C ALA A 267 -11.58 56.26 -7.46
N PRO A 268 -10.39 56.89 -7.33
CA PRO A 268 -9.23 56.52 -8.14
C PRO A 268 -8.51 55.25 -7.67
N ASN A 269 -8.82 54.75 -6.47
CA ASN A 269 -8.25 53.52 -5.92
C ASN A 269 -9.37 52.54 -5.59
N ALA A 270 -9.19 51.26 -5.97
CA ALA A 270 -10.12 50.19 -5.67
C ALA A 270 -9.38 48.97 -5.06
N GLU A 271 -10.00 48.28 -4.11
CA GLU A 271 -9.35 47.18 -3.38
C GLU A 271 -10.23 45.92 -3.32
N GLU A 272 -9.61 44.75 -3.41
CA GLU A 272 -10.27 43.45 -3.21
C GLU A 272 -9.42 42.54 -2.30
N LEU A 273 -10.11 41.70 -1.53
CA LEU A 273 -9.53 40.79 -0.55
C LEU A 273 -9.73 39.32 -0.96
N VAL A 274 -8.64 38.62 -1.20
CA VAL A 274 -8.60 37.18 -1.44
C VAL A 274 -8.26 36.46 -0.14
N THR A 275 -9.13 35.55 0.28
CA THR A 275 -8.98 34.80 1.53
C THR A 275 -8.63 33.35 1.26
N PHE A 276 -7.49 32.91 1.79
CA PHE A 276 -7.11 31.51 1.87
C PHE A 276 -7.64 30.88 3.17
N LYS A 277 -8.01 29.60 3.10
CA LYS A 277 -8.32 28.74 4.25
C LYS A 277 -7.52 27.44 4.15
N PRO A 278 -7.19 26.75 5.26
CA PRO A 278 -6.57 25.43 5.19
C PRO A 278 -7.43 24.44 4.39
N LEU A 279 -6.79 23.55 3.64
CA LEU A 279 -7.44 22.35 3.12
C LEU A 279 -7.73 21.36 4.26
N GLY A 280 -8.87 20.69 4.17
CA GLY A 280 -9.25 19.59 5.05
C GLY A 280 -8.37 18.34 4.88
N LYS A 281 -8.72 17.27 5.58
CA LYS A 281 -7.91 16.07 5.73
C LYS A 281 -8.72 14.79 5.54
N ILE A 282 -8.01 13.74 5.15
CA ILE A 282 -8.44 12.35 5.27
C ILE A 282 -8.19 11.91 6.71
N ILE A 283 -9.25 11.47 7.39
CA ILE A 283 -9.20 10.83 8.70
C ILE A 283 -9.50 9.34 8.52
N ALA A 284 -8.61 8.47 9.00
CA ALA A 284 -8.84 7.02 8.94
C ALA A 284 -9.74 6.57 10.09
N VAL A 285 -10.89 5.98 9.77
CA VAL A 285 -11.84 5.44 10.77
C VAL A 285 -12.05 3.94 10.58
N ASP A 286 -12.40 3.25 11.65
CA ASP A 286 -12.84 1.85 11.62
C ASP A 286 -14.27 1.70 11.08
N THR A 287 -14.75 0.46 11.02
CA THR A 287 -16.10 0.12 10.53
C THR A 287 -17.24 0.66 11.39
N ASP A 288 -16.96 1.06 12.64
CA ASP A 288 -17.91 1.70 13.55
C ASP A 288 -17.86 3.23 13.47
N GLY A 289 -16.99 3.78 12.60
CA GLY A 289 -16.83 5.22 12.35
C GLY A 289 -15.90 5.94 13.33
N LYS A 290 -15.10 5.20 14.11
CA LYS A 290 -14.18 5.75 15.12
C LYS A 290 -12.75 5.84 14.59
N GLU A 291 -12.03 6.91 14.95
CA GLU A 291 -10.66 7.16 14.47
C GLU A 291 -9.66 6.06 14.87
N ILE A 292 -8.92 5.54 13.89
CA ILE A 292 -7.88 4.53 14.08
C ILE A 292 -6.65 5.20 14.71
N GLN A 293 -6.41 4.87 15.97
CA GLN A 293 -5.40 5.54 16.79
C GLN A 293 -3.98 5.30 16.26
N GLY A 294 -3.17 6.36 16.24
CA GLY A 294 -1.78 6.33 15.75
C GLY A 294 -1.61 6.51 14.24
N VAL A 295 -2.69 6.57 13.46
CA VAL A 295 -2.65 6.84 12.02
C VAL A 295 -2.55 8.36 11.77
N PRO A 296 -1.61 8.85 10.94
CA PRO A 296 -1.51 10.27 10.62
C PRO A 296 -2.65 10.72 9.70
N THR A 297 -3.33 11.82 10.04
CA THR A 297 -4.30 12.48 9.16
C THR A 297 -3.58 13.06 7.93
N ILE A 298 -4.03 12.72 6.72
CA ILE A 298 -3.41 13.19 5.47
C ILE A 298 -4.16 14.42 4.97
N GLN A 299 -3.51 15.59 4.90
CA GLN A 299 -4.13 16.78 4.31
C GLN A 299 -4.36 16.57 2.80
N TYR A 300 -5.46 17.10 2.26
CA TYR A 300 -5.69 17.08 0.82
C TYR A 300 -4.58 17.82 0.06
N GLN A 301 -4.22 17.27 -1.10
CA GLN A 301 -3.42 17.99 -2.08
C GLN A 301 -4.26 19.11 -2.72
N ASN A 302 -3.61 20.16 -3.20
CA ASN A 302 -4.24 21.17 -4.04
C ASN A 302 -4.54 20.62 -5.44
N ASP A 303 -5.54 21.20 -6.10
CA ASP A 303 -5.61 21.16 -7.56
C ASP A 303 -4.48 22.08 -8.10
N PRO A 304 -3.57 21.57 -8.95
CA PRO A 304 -2.40 22.33 -9.39
C PRO A 304 -2.72 23.45 -10.38
N GLU A 305 -3.90 23.43 -11.01
CA GLU A 305 -4.36 24.44 -11.97
C GLU A 305 -5.45 25.34 -11.38
N ASN A 306 -6.06 24.96 -10.25
CA ASN A 306 -7.20 25.67 -9.67
C ASN A 306 -7.05 25.92 -8.15
N PRO A 307 -6.75 27.15 -7.70
CA PRO A 307 -6.58 27.46 -6.28
C PRO A 307 -7.90 27.39 -5.48
N THR A 308 -9.06 27.20 -6.13
CA THR A 308 -10.38 27.01 -5.50
C THR A 308 -10.80 25.54 -5.39
N LYS A 309 -9.86 24.60 -5.53
CA LYS A 309 -10.13 23.15 -5.46
C LYS A 309 -9.02 22.36 -4.76
N ALA A 310 -9.43 21.22 -4.19
CA ALA A 310 -8.52 20.15 -3.81
C ALA A 310 -8.28 19.20 -5.00
N GLY A 311 -7.07 18.65 -5.06
CA GLY A 311 -6.67 17.62 -5.99
C GLY A 311 -7.04 16.22 -5.51
N LYS A 312 -6.81 15.24 -6.38
CA LYS A 312 -6.94 13.82 -6.04
C LYS A 312 -5.85 13.41 -5.05
N THR A 313 -6.26 12.98 -3.86
CA THR A 313 -5.36 12.59 -2.76
C THR A 313 -5.50 11.09 -2.49
N SER A 314 -4.38 10.37 -2.36
CA SER A 314 -4.37 8.96 -1.95
C SER A 314 -4.73 8.81 -0.47
N SER A 315 -5.55 7.83 -0.15
CA SER A 315 -5.82 7.45 1.24
C SER A 315 -4.58 6.76 1.86
N PRO A 316 -4.29 6.91 3.16
CA PRO A 316 -3.12 6.31 3.78
C PRO A 316 -3.13 4.78 3.70
N LEU A 317 -1.95 4.17 3.53
CA LEU A 317 -1.78 2.73 3.72
C LEU A 317 -1.54 2.45 5.20
N ILE A 318 -2.31 1.52 5.77
CA ILE A 318 -2.34 1.22 7.20
C ILE A 318 -2.09 -0.28 7.36
N SER A 319 -1.00 -0.67 8.02
CA SER A 319 -0.64 -2.09 8.20
C SER A 319 -1.75 -2.82 8.97
N GLY A 320 -2.20 -3.97 8.44
CA GLY A 320 -3.29 -4.78 8.97
C GLY A 320 -4.70 -4.26 8.67
N TYR A 321 -4.83 -3.23 7.82
CA TYR A 321 -6.12 -2.66 7.41
C TYR A 321 -6.17 -2.44 5.90
N GLU A 322 -7.38 -2.49 5.35
CA GLU A 322 -7.67 -2.24 3.94
C GLU A 322 -8.88 -1.31 3.80
N THR A 323 -8.96 -0.61 2.66
CA THR A 323 -10.09 0.26 2.30
C THR A 323 -10.35 0.18 0.79
N ASP A 324 -11.62 0.28 0.40
CA ASP A 324 -12.02 0.32 -1.01
C ASP A 324 -11.81 1.73 -1.61
N VAL A 325 -11.69 2.75 -0.75
CA VAL A 325 -11.49 4.15 -1.16
C VAL A 325 -10.00 4.47 -1.20
N LEU A 326 -9.30 3.94 -2.21
CA LEU A 326 -7.85 4.14 -2.37
C LEU A 326 -7.45 5.61 -2.64
N ASN A 327 -8.36 6.40 -3.21
CA ASN A 327 -8.14 7.80 -3.57
C ASN A 327 -9.44 8.59 -3.39
N ILE A 328 -9.33 9.87 -3.04
CA ILE A 328 -10.45 10.79 -2.84
C ILE A 328 -10.15 12.18 -3.42
N THR A 329 -11.16 12.78 -4.04
CA THR A 329 -11.22 14.23 -4.32
C THR A 329 -12.45 14.75 -3.58
N PRO A 330 -12.30 15.61 -2.56
CA PRO A 330 -13.43 16.03 -1.73
C PRO A 330 -14.36 16.98 -2.50
N SER A 331 -15.67 16.80 -2.34
CA SER A 331 -16.67 17.79 -2.80
C SER A 331 -16.69 19.06 -1.94
N LYS A 332 -16.20 18.96 -0.71
CA LYS A 332 -16.00 20.05 0.25
C LYS A 332 -14.54 20.09 0.70
N PRO A 333 -13.65 20.80 -0.02
CA PRO A 333 -12.21 20.80 0.25
C PRO A 333 -11.79 21.47 1.57
N GLU A 334 -12.69 22.19 2.25
CA GLU A 334 -12.46 22.79 3.58
C GLU A 334 -12.84 21.85 4.75
N GLU A 335 -13.56 20.75 4.51
CA GLU A 335 -14.02 19.83 5.55
C GLU A 335 -13.18 18.55 5.56
N ASP A 336 -12.89 18.02 6.76
CA ASP A 336 -12.25 16.72 6.93
C ASP A 336 -13.24 15.60 6.55
N THR A 337 -12.78 14.57 5.82
CA THR A 337 -13.62 13.41 5.45
C THR A 337 -13.10 12.12 6.09
N PRO A 338 -13.96 11.36 6.79
CA PRO A 338 -13.60 10.02 7.26
C PRO A 338 -13.55 9.03 6.08
N VAL A 339 -12.46 8.26 6.00
CA VAL A 339 -12.33 7.09 5.12
C VAL A 339 -12.36 5.84 5.99
N VAL A 340 -13.31 4.96 5.70
CA VAL A 340 -13.51 3.70 6.44
C VAL A 340 -12.48 2.67 6.04
N TYR A 341 -11.86 2.05 7.04
CA TYR A 341 -10.99 0.89 6.90
C TYR A 341 -11.57 -0.29 7.68
N ARG A 342 -11.44 -1.48 7.10
CA ARG A 342 -11.67 -2.77 7.78
C ARG A 342 -10.31 -3.39 8.10
N LYS A 343 -10.24 -4.19 9.16
CA LYS A 343 -9.06 -5.07 9.36
C LYS A 343 -8.95 -6.00 8.15
N ALA A 344 -7.75 -6.12 7.58
CA ALA A 344 -7.52 -7.00 6.46
C ALA A 344 -7.62 -8.47 6.86
N ILE A 345 -8.05 -9.32 5.93
CA ILE A 345 -8.02 -10.78 6.09
C ILE A 345 -6.58 -11.26 5.87
N GLN A 346 -6.15 -12.18 6.73
CA GLN A 346 -4.84 -12.80 6.74
C GLN A 346 -4.95 -14.31 6.65
N GLU A 347 -3.90 -14.96 6.16
CA GLU A 347 -3.79 -16.40 6.01
C GLU A 347 -2.56 -16.94 6.76
N ALA A 348 -2.72 -18.10 7.39
CA ALA A 348 -1.62 -18.85 7.96
C ALA A 348 -1.69 -20.34 7.56
N THR A 349 -0.52 -20.96 7.45
CA THR A 349 -0.35 -22.37 7.08
C THR A 349 0.48 -23.12 8.13
N ILE A 350 -0.05 -24.25 8.61
CA ILE A 350 0.67 -25.15 9.52
C ILE A 350 0.95 -26.45 8.76
N THR A 351 2.23 -26.76 8.53
CA THR A 351 2.65 -27.92 7.72
C THR A 351 3.30 -28.99 8.57
N TYR A 352 2.77 -30.20 8.49
CA TYR A 352 3.30 -31.40 9.16
C TYR A 352 4.30 -32.08 8.23
N ILE A 353 5.54 -32.24 8.68
CA ILE A 353 6.67 -32.74 7.88
C ILE A 353 7.18 -34.03 8.51
N ASP A 354 7.33 -35.08 7.71
CA ASP A 354 8.12 -36.24 8.08
C ASP A 354 9.60 -36.01 7.74
N GLN A 355 10.43 -35.98 8.78
CA GLN A 355 11.88 -35.88 8.69
C GLN A 355 12.54 -37.14 8.12
N THR A 356 11.95 -38.32 8.27
CA THR A 356 12.54 -39.59 7.82
C THR A 356 12.59 -39.67 6.30
N THR A 357 11.51 -39.28 5.61
CA THR A 357 11.43 -39.22 4.15
C THR A 357 11.72 -37.84 3.57
N GLY A 358 11.62 -36.77 4.38
CA GLY A 358 11.72 -35.38 3.93
C GLY A 358 10.46 -34.87 3.23
N THR A 359 9.30 -35.49 3.46
CA THR A 359 8.03 -35.17 2.76
C THR A 359 7.04 -34.42 3.66
N SER A 360 6.08 -33.73 3.04
CA SER A 360 4.92 -33.16 3.75
C SER A 360 3.85 -34.24 3.94
N LEU A 361 3.36 -34.37 5.16
CA LEU A 361 2.28 -35.29 5.54
C LEU A 361 0.91 -34.66 5.30
N GLU A 362 0.75 -33.40 5.71
CA GLU A 362 -0.47 -32.60 5.56
C GLU A 362 -0.13 -31.12 5.80
N SER A 363 -0.97 -30.21 5.29
CA SER A 363 -0.94 -28.79 5.64
C SER A 363 -2.35 -28.30 5.97
N ASP A 364 -2.51 -27.63 7.11
CA ASP A 364 -3.73 -26.89 7.44
C ASP A 364 -3.58 -25.43 7.01
N HIS A 365 -4.65 -24.85 6.48
CA HIS A 365 -4.76 -23.43 6.15
C HIS A 365 -5.86 -22.80 7.00
N VAL A 366 -5.57 -21.69 7.68
CA VAL A 366 -6.48 -20.98 8.59
C VAL A 366 -6.48 -19.49 8.30
N THR A 367 -7.66 -18.87 8.28
CA THR A 367 -7.82 -17.44 7.95
C THR A 367 -8.61 -16.67 9.02
N GLY A 368 -8.27 -15.39 9.18
CA GLY A 368 -8.87 -14.50 10.18
C GLY A 368 -8.44 -13.05 9.92
N LYS A 369 -8.80 -12.10 10.79
CA LYS A 369 -8.41 -10.69 10.56
C LYS A 369 -7.11 -10.34 11.24
N SER A 370 -6.35 -9.37 10.69
CA SER A 370 -5.11 -8.87 11.27
C SER A 370 -5.23 -8.54 12.77
N GLY A 371 -4.29 -9.05 13.57
CA GLY A 371 -4.25 -8.91 15.02
C GLY A 371 -5.32 -9.70 15.80
N GLU A 372 -6.08 -10.60 15.17
CA GLU A 372 -6.91 -11.59 15.87
C GLU A 372 -6.08 -12.84 16.24
N ILE A 373 -6.51 -13.59 17.25
CA ILE A 373 -5.87 -14.85 17.67
C ILE A 373 -6.11 -15.91 16.61
N ILE A 374 -5.10 -16.74 16.34
CA ILE A 374 -5.27 -17.95 15.51
C ILE A 374 -5.80 -19.07 16.41
N GLU A 375 -7.10 -19.33 16.33
CA GLU A 375 -7.82 -20.39 17.07
C GLU A 375 -7.48 -21.79 16.50
N TYR A 376 -6.22 -22.20 16.64
CA TYR A 376 -5.67 -23.45 16.13
C TYR A 376 -4.75 -24.11 17.18
N THR A 377 -4.69 -25.45 17.20
CA THR A 377 -3.70 -26.19 18.00
C THR A 377 -3.17 -27.39 17.23
N THR A 378 -1.89 -27.72 17.44
CA THR A 378 -1.19 -28.86 16.83
C THR A 378 -1.44 -30.20 17.54
N ALA A 379 -1.95 -30.16 18.77
CA ALA A 379 -1.95 -31.29 19.70
C ALA A 379 -2.67 -32.55 19.17
N ASP A 380 -3.88 -32.39 18.61
CA ASP A 380 -4.67 -33.52 18.11
C ASP A 380 -4.01 -34.21 16.91
N LYS A 381 -3.36 -33.44 16.02
CA LYS A 381 -2.64 -33.99 14.86
C LYS A 381 -1.31 -34.61 15.25
N ILE A 382 -0.56 -34.00 16.18
CA ILE A 382 0.62 -34.64 16.77
C ILE A 382 0.24 -35.99 17.39
N ALA A 383 -0.81 -36.05 18.21
CA ALA A 383 -1.29 -37.31 18.80
C ALA A 383 -1.72 -38.34 17.73
N PHE A 384 -2.38 -37.91 16.65
CA PHE A 384 -2.77 -38.76 15.52
C PHE A 384 -1.57 -39.38 14.78
N TYR A 385 -0.47 -38.65 14.61
CA TYR A 385 0.76 -39.19 14.03
C TYR A 385 1.54 -40.04 15.06
N GLU A 386 1.59 -39.63 16.33
CA GLU A 386 2.29 -40.39 17.37
C GLU A 386 1.68 -41.77 17.64
N SER A 387 0.36 -41.91 17.46
CA SER A 387 -0.36 -43.20 17.49
C SER A 387 -0.14 -44.07 16.24
N ARG A 388 0.66 -43.61 15.26
CA ARG A 388 0.98 -44.31 14.00
C ARG A 388 2.46 -44.64 13.86
N GLY A 389 3.22 -44.51 14.95
CA GLY A 389 4.65 -44.78 14.95
C GLY A 389 5.53 -43.56 14.66
N TYR A 390 4.99 -42.34 14.58
CA TYR A 390 5.83 -41.12 14.61
C TYR A 390 6.19 -40.72 16.05
N GLU A 391 7.23 -39.90 16.19
CA GLU A 391 7.57 -39.11 17.39
C GLU A 391 7.78 -37.65 16.98
N LEU A 392 7.34 -36.70 17.81
CA LEU A 392 7.60 -35.28 17.59
C LEU A 392 9.10 -34.95 17.73
N LEU A 393 9.67 -34.22 16.77
CA LEU A 393 10.99 -33.58 16.92
C LEU A 393 10.85 -32.11 17.30
N THR A 394 10.08 -31.33 16.52
CA THR A 394 9.90 -29.89 16.74
C THR A 394 8.47 -29.47 16.42
N ASP A 395 7.91 -28.63 17.26
CA ASP A 395 6.72 -27.83 16.93
C ASP A 395 7.14 -26.35 16.88
N GLU A 396 7.05 -25.73 15.70
CA GLU A 396 7.31 -24.30 15.52
C GLU A 396 6.07 -23.44 15.81
N PHE A 397 4.87 -24.04 15.93
CA PHE A 397 3.64 -23.31 16.21
C PHE A 397 3.62 -22.86 17.68
N PRO A 398 3.54 -21.54 17.98
CA PRO A 398 3.54 -21.07 19.35
C PRO A 398 2.21 -21.40 20.04
N LYS A 399 2.23 -21.59 21.37
CA LYS A 399 1.04 -21.90 22.19
C LYS A 399 -0.12 -20.91 22.05
N GLN A 400 0.15 -19.71 21.53
CA GLN A 400 -0.82 -18.68 21.20
C GLN A 400 -0.23 -17.87 20.03
N ALA A 401 -0.81 -18.02 18.85
CA ALA A 401 -0.43 -17.28 17.64
C ALA A 401 -1.43 -16.16 17.36
N TYR A 402 -1.00 -15.16 16.58
CA TYR A 402 -1.84 -14.06 16.11
C TYR A 402 -1.62 -13.87 14.61
N TYR A 403 -2.68 -13.56 13.88
CA TYR A 403 -2.57 -13.01 12.54
C TYR A 403 -1.82 -11.69 12.60
N ASP A 404 -0.79 -11.50 11.77
CA ASP A 404 -0.04 -10.25 11.74
C ASP A 404 -0.73 -9.18 10.87
N THR A 405 0.03 -8.18 10.45
CA THR A 405 -0.44 -6.98 9.75
C THR A 405 0.17 -6.80 8.35
N ASP A 406 0.84 -7.82 7.81
CA ASP A 406 1.43 -7.83 6.46
C ASP A 406 0.58 -8.68 5.50
N THR A 407 -0.27 -8.03 4.70
CA THR A 407 -1.15 -8.68 3.72
C THR A 407 -0.40 -9.21 2.49
N SER A 408 0.93 -9.17 2.47
CA SER A 408 1.76 -9.72 1.39
C SER A 408 2.42 -11.07 1.75
N VAL A 409 2.28 -11.53 3.00
CA VAL A 409 2.95 -12.74 3.51
C VAL A 409 1.95 -13.67 4.21
N THR A 410 1.76 -14.88 3.66
CA THR A 410 1.11 -15.97 4.39
C THR A 410 2.03 -16.44 5.51
N GLN A 411 1.54 -16.41 6.76
CA GLN A 411 2.29 -16.92 7.91
C GLN A 411 2.51 -18.43 7.80
N ALA A 412 3.67 -18.95 8.21
CA ALA A 412 3.99 -20.36 8.06
C ALA A 412 4.72 -20.94 9.28
N TRP A 413 4.23 -22.07 9.79
CA TRP A 413 4.84 -22.85 10.88
C TRP A 413 4.96 -24.33 10.48
N ARG A 414 5.98 -25.01 11.00
CA ARG A 414 6.22 -26.44 10.74
C ARG A 414 6.15 -27.29 12.00
N VAL A 415 5.51 -28.44 11.86
CA VAL A 415 5.53 -29.51 12.86
C VAL A 415 6.35 -30.65 12.28
N THR A 416 7.58 -30.82 12.77
CA THR A 416 8.50 -31.87 12.28
C THR A 416 8.37 -33.11 13.15
N LEU A 417 7.96 -34.20 12.52
CA LEU A 417 7.84 -35.54 13.08
C LEU A 417 8.93 -36.44 12.48
N LYS A 418 9.29 -37.53 13.14
CA LYS A 418 10.18 -38.57 12.60
C LYS A 418 9.66 -39.96 12.97
N HIS A 419 10.09 -40.98 12.24
CA HIS A 419 9.64 -42.35 12.48
C HIS A 419 10.31 -42.94 13.73
N LYS A 420 9.51 -43.50 14.65
CA LYS A 420 9.97 -44.39 15.71
C LYS A 420 10.46 -45.70 15.08
N THR A 421 11.40 -46.36 15.75
CA THR A 421 11.89 -47.69 15.37
C THR A 421 11.69 -48.70 16.50
N VAL A 422 11.50 -49.96 16.14
CA VAL A 422 11.22 -51.06 17.07
C VAL A 422 12.07 -52.27 16.76
N ILE A 423 12.62 -52.91 17.78
CA ILE A 423 13.42 -54.13 17.64
C ILE A 423 12.53 -55.34 17.97
N VAL A 424 12.42 -56.26 17.02
CA VAL A 424 11.69 -57.53 17.14
C VAL A 424 12.69 -58.67 17.35
N GLY A 425 12.35 -59.63 18.21
CA GLY A 425 13.18 -60.79 18.52
C GLY A 425 12.79 -61.44 19.84
N SER A 426 13.63 -62.32 20.40
CA SER A 426 13.30 -63.10 21.62
C SER A 426 13.03 -62.28 22.89
N ARG A 427 13.28 -60.96 22.91
CA ARG A 427 12.92 -60.03 24.00
C ARG A 427 11.65 -59.23 23.73
N ASN A 428 11.22 -59.16 22.48
CA ASN A 428 10.02 -58.46 22.02
C ASN A 428 9.43 -59.25 20.84
N PRO A 429 8.73 -60.36 21.12
CA PRO A 429 8.32 -61.35 20.12
C PRO A 429 6.99 -60.95 19.45
N HIS A 430 6.99 -60.93 18.12
CA HIS A 430 5.82 -60.63 17.28
C HIS A 430 5.68 -61.66 16.14
N ASP A 431 4.46 -61.83 15.61
CA ASP A 431 4.14 -62.82 14.57
C ASP A 431 2.94 -62.36 13.69
N GLY A 432 3.15 -61.37 12.82
CA GLY A 432 2.12 -60.89 11.88
C GLY A 432 1.00 -60.03 12.48
N ASP A 433 1.11 -59.66 13.75
CA ASP A 433 0.27 -58.68 14.45
C ASP A 433 0.53 -57.23 13.99
N ALA A 434 -0.42 -56.33 14.22
CA ALA A 434 -0.33 -54.94 13.79
C ALA A 434 0.60 -54.13 14.71
N ILE A 435 1.45 -53.28 14.12
CA ILE A 435 2.38 -52.41 14.86
C ILE A 435 1.61 -51.41 15.75
N ASN A 436 0.52 -50.85 15.24
CA ASN A 436 -0.41 -49.97 15.96
C ASN A 436 -1.81 -50.63 15.96
N PRO A 437 -2.19 -51.41 16.99
CA PRO A 437 -3.41 -52.23 16.96
C PRO A 437 -4.73 -51.48 16.75
N ASP A 438 -4.79 -50.19 17.11
CA ASP A 438 -5.97 -49.33 16.94
C ASP A 438 -6.11 -48.73 15.52
N ASP A 439 -5.10 -48.86 14.65
CA ASP A 439 -5.21 -48.45 13.25
C ASP A 439 -5.44 -49.66 12.32
N PRO A 440 -6.61 -49.77 11.66
CA PRO A 440 -6.91 -50.88 10.74
C PRO A 440 -6.06 -50.88 9.46
N LEU A 441 -5.33 -49.80 9.16
CA LEU A 441 -4.36 -49.68 8.07
C LEU A 441 -2.90 -49.77 8.54
N SER A 442 -2.66 -50.05 9.84
CA SER A 442 -1.31 -50.20 10.38
C SER A 442 -0.49 -51.21 9.57
N PRO A 443 0.81 -50.96 9.33
CA PRO A 443 1.74 -52.03 8.98
C PRO A 443 1.71 -53.13 10.04
N LYS A 444 2.16 -54.32 9.63
CA LYS A 444 2.26 -55.49 10.51
C LYS A 444 3.72 -55.80 10.81
N TYR A 445 3.95 -56.31 12.00
CA TYR A 445 5.20 -56.99 12.35
C TYR A 445 5.45 -58.18 11.40
N PRO A 446 6.72 -58.61 11.24
CA PRO A 446 7.02 -59.81 10.47
C PRO A 446 6.37 -61.05 11.10
N SER A 447 6.23 -62.10 10.29
CA SER A 447 6.03 -63.45 10.83
C SER A 447 7.26 -63.90 11.63
N LYS A 448 7.01 -64.71 12.66
CA LYS A 448 7.99 -65.25 13.61
C LYS A 448 9.23 -65.88 12.94
N ASN A 449 9.03 -66.52 11.79
CA ASN A 449 10.09 -67.15 10.99
C ASN A 449 11.21 -66.18 10.52
N GLN A 450 10.96 -64.87 10.54
CA GLN A 450 11.96 -63.85 10.21
C GLN A 450 12.97 -63.62 11.33
N TRP A 451 12.66 -63.92 12.58
CA TRP A 451 13.54 -63.67 13.73
C TRP A 451 13.81 -64.91 14.60
N GLN A 452 13.02 -65.99 14.45
CA GLN A 452 13.22 -67.29 15.10
C GLN A 452 13.02 -68.44 14.10
N LYS A 453 13.90 -69.45 14.13
CA LYS A 453 13.73 -70.71 13.38
C LYS A 453 14.02 -71.89 14.29
N ASP A 454 13.07 -72.80 14.40
CA ASP A 454 13.25 -74.08 15.07
C ASP A 454 13.73 -75.12 14.03
N VAL A 455 14.71 -75.94 14.41
CA VAL A 455 15.31 -76.97 13.55
C VAL A 455 15.61 -78.23 14.37
N THR A 456 15.62 -79.40 13.72
CA THR A 456 15.79 -80.69 14.39
C THR A 456 16.94 -81.51 13.81
N ALA A 457 17.49 -82.41 14.63
CA ALA A 457 18.22 -83.57 14.14
C ALA A 457 17.47 -84.84 14.57
N THR A 458 17.12 -85.68 13.60
CA THR A 458 16.35 -86.92 13.81
C THR A 458 17.17 -88.13 13.41
N VAL A 459 17.30 -89.09 14.32
CA VAL A 459 17.82 -90.43 14.03
C VAL A 459 16.65 -91.40 13.92
N HIS A 460 16.37 -91.84 12.70
CA HIS A 460 15.37 -92.85 12.37
C HIS A 460 15.95 -94.25 12.53
N TYR A 461 15.11 -95.21 12.90
CA TYR A 461 15.49 -96.63 12.97
C TYR A 461 14.64 -97.47 12.03
N ILE A 462 15.30 -98.30 11.20
CA ILE A 462 14.65 -99.24 10.27
C ILE A 462 15.09 -100.66 10.60
N VAL A 463 14.14 -101.60 10.57
CA VAL A 463 14.39 -103.05 10.66
C VAL A 463 14.28 -103.64 9.25
N SER A 464 15.35 -104.26 8.75
CA SER A 464 15.50 -104.57 7.32
C SER A 464 14.54 -105.63 6.77
N ASP A 465 13.93 -106.44 7.64
CA ASP A 465 12.97 -107.49 7.28
C ASP A 465 11.52 -107.19 7.73
N GLY A 466 11.31 -106.09 8.48
CA GLY A 466 10.02 -105.68 9.01
C GLY A 466 9.40 -106.60 10.08
N ASN A 467 10.11 -107.65 10.54
CA ASN A 467 9.50 -108.67 11.42
C ASN A 467 9.34 -108.23 12.88
N VAL A 468 10.10 -107.22 13.33
CA VAL A 468 9.90 -106.57 14.64
C VAL A 468 9.75 -105.06 14.50
N LYS A 469 9.11 -104.43 15.49
CA LYS A 469 8.99 -102.97 15.54
C LYS A 469 10.35 -102.33 15.82
N ALA A 470 10.76 -101.39 14.97
CA ALA A 470 11.95 -100.58 15.21
C ALA A 470 11.83 -99.72 16.49
N PRO A 471 12.96 -99.36 17.14
CA PRO A 471 12.99 -98.32 18.16
C PRO A 471 12.40 -96.99 17.66
N SER A 472 11.85 -96.19 18.58
CA SER A 472 11.36 -94.86 18.23
C SER A 472 12.51 -93.89 17.95
N ASP A 473 12.31 -93.07 16.92
CA ASP A 473 13.26 -92.06 16.46
C ASP A 473 13.77 -91.16 17.60
N LYS A 474 15.07 -90.86 17.62
CA LYS A 474 15.65 -89.89 18.56
C LYS A 474 15.70 -88.52 17.88
N VAL A 475 14.83 -87.62 18.32
CA VAL A 475 14.81 -86.21 17.88
C VAL A 475 15.61 -85.36 18.87
N GLN A 476 16.38 -84.40 18.36
CA GLN A 476 17.00 -83.32 19.13
C GLN A 476 16.69 -81.96 18.52
N ASP A 477 16.16 -81.05 19.32
CA ASP A 477 15.86 -79.68 18.87
C ASP A 477 17.08 -78.75 18.96
N ALA A 478 17.13 -77.77 18.07
CA ALA A 478 17.92 -76.55 18.19
C ALA A 478 17.11 -75.37 17.65
N GLN A 479 17.47 -74.16 18.09
CA GLN A 479 16.75 -72.94 17.71
C GLN A 479 17.74 -71.86 17.30
N TRP A 480 17.49 -71.24 16.14
CA TRP A 480 18.17 -70.04 15.68
C TRP A 480 17.34 -68.81 16.01
N THR A 481 18.00 -67.74 16.43
CA THR A 481 17.38 -66.44 16.67
C THR A 481 18.22 -65.32 16.07
N ARG A 482 17.57 -64.23 15.64
CA ARG A 482 18.18 -62.92 15.38
C ARG A 482 17.28 -61.82 15.94
N THR A 483 17.79 -60.60 16.05
CA THR A 483 16.95 -59.41 16.23
C THR A 483 16.88 -58.62 14.94
N VAL A 484 15.72 -58.03 14.68
CA VAL A 484 15.45 -57.24 13.46
C VAL A 484 14.83 -55.91 13.86
N THR A 485 15.33 -54.82 13.30
CA THR A 485 14.86 -53.46 13.53
C THR A 485 13.89 -53.06 12.44
N TYR A 486 12.69 -52.62 12.81
CA TYR A 486 11.65 -52.17 11.90
C TYR A 486 11.32 -50.69 12.10
N ASP A 487 10.92 -50.06 11.00
CA ASP A 487 10.28 -48.76 10.96
C ASP A 487 8.81 -48.86 11.39
N MET A 488 8.36 -48.08 12.37
CA MET A 488 7.01 -48.24 12.95
C MET A 488 5.86 -47.66 12.09
N VAL A 489 6.18 -46.83 11.09
CA VAL A 489 5.20 -46.18 10.22
C VAL A 489 4.98 -47.00 8.94
N THR A 490 6.06 -47.54 8.37
CA THR A 490 6.05 -48.25 7.08
C THR A 490 6.15 -49.77 7.21
N GLY A 491 6.59 -50.28 8.36
CA GLY A 491 6.82 -51.71 8.59
C GLY A 491 8.06 -52.30 7.88
N GLN A 492 8.94 -51.48 7.29
CA GLN A 492 10.11 -51.97 6.57
C GLN A 492 11.23 -52.45 7.52
N GLU A 493 11.96 -53.51 7.14
CA GLU A 493 13.19 -53.94 7.83
C GLU A 493 14.31 -52.93 7.56
N LEU A 494 14.75 -52.22 8.60
CA LEU A 494 15.82 -51.24 8.54
C LEU A 494 17.20 -51.89 8.74
N SER A 495 17.29 -52.93 9.56
CA SER A 495 18.52 -53.69 9.83
C SER A 495 18.22 -54.98 10.57
N SER A 496 19.15 -55.94 10.53
CA SER A 496 19.06 -57.17 11.31
C SER A 496 20.42 -57.71 11.72
N THR A 497 20.45 -58.48 12.82
CA THR A 497 21.66 -59.16 13.28
C THR A 497 21.87 -60.48 12.54
N ALA A 498 23.10 -60.98 12.55
CA ALA A 498 23.39 -62.36 12.17
C ALA A 498 22.57 -63.34 13.04
N TRP A 499 22.18 -64.47 12.44
CA TRP A 499 21.51 -65.57 13.11
C TRP A 499 22.44 -66.28 14.09
N LYS A 500 21.95 -66.56 15.30
CA LYS A 500 22.67 -67.28 16.36
C LYS A 500 21.86 -68.49 16.83
N ALA A 501 22.48 -69.66 16.82
CA ALA A 501 21.91 -70.88 17.40
C ALA A 501 21.98 -70.86 18.95
N ASN A 502 21.01 -71.49 19.61
CA ASN A 502 21.00 -71.71 21.05
C ASN A 502 22.07 -72.73 21.50
N LYS A 503 22.43 -73.69 20.64
CA LYS A 503 23.51 -74.67 20.84
C LYS A 503 24.36 -74.83 19.58
N ALA A 504 25.63 -75.21 19.73
CA ALA A 504 26.58 -75.33 18.61
C ALA A 504 26.48 -76.65 17.84
N THR A 505 26.14 -77.74 18.54
CA THR A 505 26.11 -79.11 18.04
C THR A 505 24.87 -79.84 18.55
N TYR A 506 24.43 -80.84 17.77
CA TYR A 506 23.62 -81.95 18.23
C TYR A 506 24.54 -83.01 18.86
N ASP A 507 24.08 -83.63 19.93
CA ASP A 507 24.84 -84.63 20.67
C ASP A 507 24.89 -85.96 19.92
N ALA A 508 25.89 -86.80 20.21
CA ALA A 508 26.00 -88.13 19.60
C ALA A 508 24.90 -89.06 20.15
N VAL A 509 24.23 -89.80 19.26
CA VAL A 509 23.15 -90.73 19.61
C VAL A 509 23.70 -92.15 19.58
N VAL A 510 23.78 -92.80 20.73
CA VAL A 510 24.16 -94.22 20.84
C VAL A 510 23.01 -95.09 20.31
N THR A 511 23.35 -96.13 19.54
CA THR A 511 22.39 -97.12 19.07
C THR A 511 22.04 -98.09 20.19
N GLU A 512 20.75 -98.34 20.41
CA GLU A 512 20.28 -99.30 21.41
C GLU A 512 20.40 -100.75 20.89
N VAL A 513 20.40 -101.74 21.79
CA VAL A 513 20.45 -103.16 21.40
C VAL A 513 19.02 -103.64 21.13
N LEU A 514 18.75 -104.13 19.91
CA LEU A 514 17.45 -104.66 19.50
C LEU A 514 17.47 -106.20 19.48
N ASP A 515 16.64 -106.84 20.30
CA ASP A 515 16.61 -108.30 20.47
C ASP A 515 16.40 -109.03 19.13
N GLY A 516 17.32 -109.94 18.80
CA GLY A 516 17.35 -110.68 17.53
C GLY A 516 18.02 -109.96 16.35
N TYR A 517 18.53 -108.74 16.50
CA TYR A 517 19.10 -107.92 15.40
C TYR A 517 20.46 -107.28 15.75
N TYR A 518 21.27 -107.00 14.72
CA TYR A 518 22.45 -106.14 14.81
C TYR A 518 22.28 -104.89 13.95
N ALA A 519 22.81 -103.75 14.41
CA ALA A 519 22.78 -102.48 13.71
C ALA A 519 23.94 -102.33 12.71
N ASP A 520 23.76 -101.46 11.71
CA ASP A 520 24.82 -101.03 10.79
C ASP A 520 25.88 -100.13 11.47
N LYS A 521 25.48 -99.36 12.50
CA LYS A 521 26.38 -98.48 13.28
C LYS A 521 26.04 -98.43 14.77
N ALA A 522 27.09 -98.37 15.60
CA ALA A 522 26.97 -98.33 17.06
C ALA A 522 26.51 -96.97 17.61
N SER A 523 26.64 -95.90 16.82
CA SER A 523 26.16 -94.56 17.16
C SER A 523 26.09 -93.66 15.92
N VAL A 524 25.19 -92.68 15.93
CA VAL A 524 25.27 -91.49 15.08
C VAL A 524 26.16 -90.45 15.76
N SER A 525 27.12 -89.89 15.04
CA SER A 525 28.08 -88.91 15.57
C SER A 525 27.46 -87.52 15.74
N SER A 526 28.05 -86.71 16.63
CA SER A 526 27.62 -85.33 16.88
C SER A 526 27.75 -84.47 15.62
N LYS A 527 26.65 -83.82 15.20
CA LYS A 527 26.63 -82.90 14.04
C LYS A 527 26.61 -81.45 14.48
N LYS A 528 27.20 -80.56 13.69
CA LYS A 528 27.04 -79.11 13.87
C LYS A 528 25.59 -78.70 13.60
N VAL A 529 25.03 -77.79 14.41
CA VAL A 529 23.73 -77.18 14.12
C VAL A 529 23.84 -76.27 12.88
N ILE A 530 22.90 -76.41 11.95
CA ILE A 530 22.70 -75.56 10.77
C ILE A 530 21.24 -75.06 10.73
N GLN A 531 20.86 -74.20 9.79
CA GLN A 531 19.48 -73.66 9.69
C GLN A 531 18.51 -74.59 8.93
N GLU A 532 18.79 -75.89 8.94
CA GLU A 532 18.06 -76.93 8.22
C GLU A 532 17.91 -78.15 9.15
N ASN A 533 16.88 -78.95 8.91
CA ASN A 533 16.71 -80.23 9.63
C ASN A 533 17.74 -81.25 9.13
N LEU A 534 18.21 -82.10 10.03
CA LEU A 534 19.19 -83.16 9.73
C LEU A 534 18.59 -84.53 10.02
N GLU A 535 18.57 -85.41 9.02
CA GLU A 535 18.09 -86.79 9.19
C GLU A 535 19.25 -87.78 9.08
N GLU A 536 19.19 -88.86 9.85
CA GLU A 536 20.01 -90.06 9.71
C GLU A 536 19.18 -91.32 9.91
N THR A 537 19.54 -92.41 9.23
CA THR A 537 18.94 -93.73 9.44
C THR A 537 19.96 -94.68 10.08
N VAL A 538 19.53 -95.44 11.08
CA VAL A 538 20.20 -96.66 11.57
C VAL A 538 19.41 -97.87 11.06
N ILE A 539 20.10 -98.89 10.56
CA ILE A 539 19.48 -100.09 9.96
C ILE A 539 19.84 -101.33 10.80
N TYR A 540 18.82 -101.90 11.45
CA TYR A 540 18.89 -103.20 12.10
C TYR A 540 18.69 -104.32 11.08
N LYS A 541 19.54 -105.34 11.13
CA LYS A 541 19.51 -106.55 10.29
C LYS A 541 19.40 -107.79 11.18
N PRO A 542 18.65 -108.83 10.78
CA PRO A 542 18.43 -110.00 11.63
C PRO A 542 19.75 -110.72 11.94
N LEU A 543 19.85 -111.25 13.15
CA LEU A 543 20.97 -112.10 13.57
C LEU A 543 20.88 -113.49 12.92
N GLY A 544 22.06 -114.00 12.56
CA GLY A 544 22.24 -115.37 12.09
C GLY A 544 21.96 -116.42 13.16
N SER A 545 22.15 -117.68 12.76
CA SER A 545 21.74 -118.85 13.51
C SER A 545 22.74 -120.00 13.31
N LEU A 546 22.96 -120.82 14.34
CA LEU A 546 23.57 -122.13 14.16
C LEU A 546 22.54 -123.08 13.53
N LEU A 547 22.72 -123.38 12.25
CA LEU A 547 21.92 -124.37 11.52
C LEU A 547 22.43 -125.77 11.85
N LEU A 548 21.71 -126.47 12.73
CA LEU A 548 22.06 -127.80 13.19
C LEU A 548 21.65 -128.83 12.13
N LYS A 549 22.60 -129.61 11.61
CA LYS A 549 22.39 -130.55 10.49
C LYS A 549 22.91 -131.95 10.85
N SER A 550 22.28 -132.98 10.32
CA SER A 550 22.84 -134.34 10.32
C SER A 550 22.54 -135.06 9.01
N ALA A 551 23.24 -136.16 8.77
CA ALA A 551 22.95 -137.12 7.70
C ALA A 551 22.26 -138.38 8.22
N ASP A 552 22.05 -138.51 9.55
CA ASP A 552 21.27 -139.58 10.16
C ASP A 552 19.77 -139.26 10.12
N LEU A 553 18.96 -140.22 9.69
CA LEU A 553 17.50 -140.13 9.64
C LEU A 553 16.84 -140.19 11.03
N ASN A 554 17.60 -140.58 12.06
CA ASN A 554 17.16 -140.63 13.46
C ASN A 554 17.59 -139.39 14.26
N PHE A 555 18.20 -138.39 13.62
CA PHE A 555 18.59 -137.14 14.28
C PHE A 555 17.32 -136.39 14.75
N PRO A 556 17.23 -135.97 16.03
CA PRO A 556 16.04 -135.30 16.53
C PRO A 556 15.82 -133.97 15.80
N GLU A 557 14.55 -133.61 15.58
CA GLU A 557 14.20 -132.29 15.07
C GLU A 557 14.55 -131.23 16.12
N VAL A 558 15.62 -130.48 15.86
CA VAL A 558 16.15 -129.44 16.74
C VAL A 558 16.08 -128.08 16.05
N ALA A 559 15.54 -127.10 16.77
CA ALA A 559 15.51 -125.72 16.28
C ALA A 559 16.94 -125.16 16.10
N SER A 560 17.11 -124.26 15.13
CA SER A 560 18.36 -123.53 14.96
C SER A 560 18.61 -122.59 16.15
N VAL A 561 19.85 -122.52 16.61
CA VAL A 561 20.20 -121.64 17.75
C VAL A 561 20.48 -120.25 17.21
N LYS A 562 19.56 -119.31 17.43
CA LYS A 562 19.80 -117.90 17.10
C LYS A 562 21.02 -117.35 17.85
N TYR A 563 21.79 -116.49 17.19
CA TYR A 563 22.87 -115.79 17.88
C TYR A 563 22.25 -114.86 18.93
N PRO A 564 22.76 -114.85 20.17
CA PRO A 564 22.34 -113.84 21.14
C PRO A 564 22.84 -112.46 20.69
N ASN A 565 22.23 -111.39 21.19
CA ASN A 565 22.76 -110.04 21.00
C ASN A 565 24.06 -109.82 21.78
N ASN A 566 24.95 -108.96 21.27
CA ASN A 566 26.01 -108.39 22.08
C ASN A 566 25.46 -107.19 22.87
N LEU A 567 25.38 -107.33 24.19
CA LEU A 567 24.83 -106.32 25.10
C LEU A 567 25.70 -105.04 25.25
N THR A 568 26.88 -105.01 24.62
CA THR A 568 27.85 -103.90 24.70
C THR A 568 28.23 -103.29 23.34
N ASP A 569 27.85 -103.95 22.24
CA ASP A 569 28.11 -103.48 20.88
C ASP A 569 26.95 -103.92 19.97
N PRO A 570 25.98 -103.02 19.66
CA PRO A 570 24.79 -103.38 18.89
C PRO A 570 25.11 -103.75 17.44
N THR A 571 26.34 -103.53 16.94
CA THR A 571 26.74 -103.94 15.58
C THR A 571 27.14 -105.42 15.49
N LYS A 572 27.22 -106.13 16.63
CA LYS A 572 27.73 -107.49 16.70
C LYS A 572 26.72 -108.48 17.27
N SER A 573 26.79 -109.71 16.77
CA SER A 573 26.32 -110.88 17.50
C SER A 573 27.10 -111.05 18.80
N GLY A 574 26.41 -111.55 19.82
CA GLY A 574 27.02 -112.26 20.93
C GLY A 574 27.39 -113.69 20.50
N LEU A 575 28.03 -114.44 21.38
CA LEU A 575 28.57 -115.76 21.04
C LEU A 575 27.50 -116.86 21.23
N PRO A 576 26.98 -117.50 20.16
CA PRO A 576 26.08 -118.64 20.31
C PRO A 576 26.81 -119.85 20.89
N VAL A 577 26.10 -120.61 21.73
CA VAL A 577 26.59 -121.85 22.34
C VAL A 577 26.14 -123.05 21.49
N VAL A 578 27.05 -123.97 21.21
CA VAL A 578 26.77 -125.24 20.52
C VAL A 578 25.98 -126.16 21.46
N PRO A 579 24.76 -126.62 21.10
CA PRO A 579 24.00 -127.55 21.92
C PRO A 579 24.71 -128.88 22.19
N ASP A 580 24.32 -129.53 23.28
CA ASP A 580 24.54 -130.97 23.46
C ASP A 580 23.31 -131.74 22.94
N ILE A 581 23.55 -132.69 22.05
CA ILE A 581 22.50 -133.53 21.45
C ILE A 581 22.82 -134.98 21.80
N PRO A 582 22.07 -135.60 22.73
CA PRO A 582 22.38 -136.92 23.26
C PRO A 582 22.60 -137.97 22.16
N GLY A 583 23.77 -138.59 22.16
CA GLY A 583 24.16 -139.60 21.17
C GLY A 583 24.85 -139.08 19.92
N TYR A 584 25.09 -137.76 19.80
CA TYR A 584 25.74 -137.14 18.64
C TYR A 584 26.97 -136.29 19.02
N LYS A 585 27.85 -135.99 18.05
CA LYS A 585 28.98 -135.06 18.21
C LYS A 585 28.99 -133.96 17.13
N PRO A 586 29.18 -132.67 17.50
CA PRO A 586 29.16 -131.55 16.56
C PRO A 586 30.50 -131.25 15.87
N TYR A 587 30.42 -130.70 14.65
CA TYR A 587 31.52 -130.31 13.77
C TYR A 587 31.16 -129.03 12.99
N LEU A 588 32.14 -128.18 12.71
CA LEU A 588 31.94 -126.90 11.99
C LEU A 588 31.82 -127.01 10.46
N GLN A 589 31.96 -128.20 9.87
CA GLN A 589 31.90 -128.43 8.41
C GLN A 589 31.33 -129.83 8.10
N ASP A 590 30.84 -130.04 6.87
CA ASP A 590 30.16 -131.28 6.45
C ASP A 590 31.09 -132.50 6.46
N PRO A 591 30.76 -133.58 7.22
CA PRO A 591 31.58 -134.79 7.30
C PRO A 591 31.63 -135.67 6.04
N LYS A 592 30.86 -135.40 4.97
CA LYS A 592 30.79 -136.29 3.79
C LYS A 592 32.04 -136.32 2.89
N TYR A 593 33.10 -135.56 3.21
CA TYR A 593 34.43 -135.71 2.59
C TYR A 593 35.39 -136.46 3.53
N PRO A 594 35.81 -137.71 3.24
CA PRO A 594 36.49 -138.57 4.23
C PRO A 594 37.93 -138.20 4.62
N SER A 595 38.58 -137.25 3.92
CA SER A 595 40.04 -137.09 3.97
C SER A 595 40.57 -136.23 5.12
N LYS A 596 39.71 -135.44 5.79
CA LYS A 596 39.96 -134.84 7.10
C LYS A 596 38.64 -134.68 7.85
N LEU A 597 38.55 -135.18 9.09
CA LEU A 597 37.53 -134.67 10.01
C LEU A 597 37.75 -133.17 10.19
N GLY A 598 36.69 -132.38 10.09
CA GLY A 598 36.68 -131.01 10.59
C GLY A 598 36.99 -130.98 12.09
N LYS A 599 37.36 -129.82 12.65
CA LYS A 599 37.59 -129.71 14.10
C LYS A 599 36.32 -130.15 14.85
N ALA A 600 36.45 -131.23 15.63
CA ALA A 600 35.44 -131.61 16.61
C ALA A 600 35.34 -130.48 17.64
N ILE A 601 34.13 -129.97 17.83
CA ILE A 601 33.81 -128.96 18.83
C ILE A 601 33.14 -129.66 20.01
N GLN A 602 33.38 -129.18 21.23
CA GLN A 602 32.72 -129.74 22.40
C GLN A 602 31.31 -129.15 22.51
N PRO A 603 30.28 -129.95 22.85
CA PRO A 603 29.02 -129.41 23.33
C PRO A 603 29.24 -128.39 24.45
N GLY A 604 28.47 -127.30 24.43
CA GLY A 604 28.66 -126.17 25.35
C GLY A 604 29.77 -125.18 24.96
N SER A 605 30.54 -125.42 23.90
CA SER A 605 31.47 -124.41 23.35
C SER A 605 30.74 -123.24 22.68
N THR A 606 31.28 -122.04 22.83
CA THR A 606 30.86 -120.84 22.10
C THR A 606 31.51 -120.76 20.71
N ILE A 607 30.73 -120.37 19.69
CA ILE A 607 31.26 -120.00 18.36
C ILE A 607 31.39 -118.47 18.27
N ILE A 608 32.37 -117.99 17.51
CA ILE A 608 32.50 -116.57 17.12
C ILE A 608 32.04 -116.47 15.66
N PRO A 609 30.90 -115.81 15.34
CA PRO A 609 30.51 -115.57 13.96
C PRO A 609 31.42 -114.55 13.27
N GLU A 610 31.80 -114.81 12.01
CA GLU A 610 32.56 -113.85 11.19
C GLU A 610 31.67 -112.71 10.66
N ASN A 611 30.38 -112.99 10.43
CA ASN A 611 29.35 -112.00 10.15
C ASN A 611 28.14 -112.23 11.09
N SER A 612 27.69 -111.17 11.77
CA SER A 612 26.55 -111.18 12.69
C SER A 612 25.24 -111.68 12.05
N GLY A 613 25.06 -111.50 10.74
CA GLY A 613 23.84 -111.84 10.01
C GLY A 613 23.87 -113.13 9.20
N GLU A 614 24.97 -113.89 9.20
CA GLU A 614 25.10 -115.12 8.39
C GLU A 614 24.96 -116.38 9.25
N ASP A 615 24.21 -117.36 8.74
CA ASP A 615 23.98 -118.66 9.39
C ASP A 615 25.20 -119.60 9.28
N ILE A 616 25.68 -120.11 10.42
CA ILE A 616 26.77 -121.09 10.48
C ILE A 616 26.19 -122.51 10.60
N SER A 617 26.58 -123.41 9.70
CA SER A 617 26.12 -124.81 9.74
C SER A 617 26.97 -125.68 10.67
N ILE A 618 26.33 -126.30 11.68
CA ILE A 618 26.95 -127.24 12.61
C ILE A 618 26.44 -128.65 12.32
N TYR A 619 27.35 -129.57 12.01
CA TYR A 619 27.04 -130.93 11.59
C TYR A 619 27.21 -131.92 12.74
N TYR A 620 26.19 -132.74 13.00
CA TYR A 620 26.14 -133.73 14.07
C TYR A 620 26.26 -135.15 13.52
N ILE A 621 27.19 -135.94 14.08
CA ILE A 621 27.41 -137.36 13.72
C ILE A 621 27.00 -138.26 14.88
N ALA A 622 26.23 -139.31 14.60
CA ALA A 622 25.78 -140.29 15.57
C ALA A 622 26.95 -141.11 16.16
N VAL A 623 26.81 -141.53 17.43
CA VAL A 623 27.78 -142.37 18.15
C VAL A 623 27.25 -143.80 18.23
N SER A 624 27.73 -144.67 17.33
CA SER A 624 27.28 -146.06 17.20
C SER A 624 27.48 -146.91 18.48
N PRO A 625 26.45 -147.64 18.96
CA PRO A 625 26.55 -148.50 20.13
C PRO A 625 26.78 -149.99 19.76
N ASP A 626 28.01 -150.47 19.88
CA ASP A 626 28.34 -151.89 19.69
C ASP A 626 27.90 -152.79 20.87
N LYS A 627 27.56 -154.06 20.58
CA LYS A 627 26.96 -154.99 21.56
C LYS A 627 27.99 -155.72 22.45
N PRO A 628 27.68 -155.98 23.74
CA PRO A 628 28.69 -156.42 24.74
C PRO A 628 28.67 -157.92 25.09
N LYS A 629 29.74 -158.41 25.76
CA LYS A 629 29.69 -159.55 26.70
C LYS A 629 30.96 -159.75 27.56
N SER A 630 30.77 -159.98 28.87
CA SER A 630 31.69 -160.57 29.88
C SER A 630 33.05 -159.89 30.20
N SER A 631 33.60 -159.97 31.42
CA SER A 631 33.02 -160.37 32.73
C SER A 631 33.92 -159.99 33.94
N ILE A 632 33.31 -159.40 34.98
CA ILE A 632 33.56 -159.57 36.44
C ILE A 632 35.02 -159.64 36.95
N LYS A 633 35.46 -158.60 37.70
CA LYS A 633 36.03 -158.77 39.07
C LYS A 633 36.12 -157.47 39.91
N GLN A 634 35.10 -157.29 40.75
CA GLN A 634 35.09 -156.99 42.21
C GLN A 634 36.27 -156.25 42.91
N MET A 635 35.88 -155.50 43.97
CA MET A 635 36.68 -154.70 44.95
C MET A 635 37.04 -153.27 44.46
N SER A 636 36.88 -152.19 45.26
CA SER A 636 36.50 -152.08 46.69
C SER A 636 35.58 -150.88 47.03
N LYS A 637 34.96 -150.97 48.21
CA LYS A 637 34.13 -149.97 48.95
C LYS A 637 35.01 -149.39 50.10
N PRO A 638 34.61 -148.44 51.00
CA PRO A 638 33.34 -147.68 51.11
C PRO A 638 33.45 -146.18 51.58
N SER A 639 32.27 -145.53 51.75
CA SER A 639 31.99 -144.44 52.74
C SER A 639 32.68 -143.06 52.56
N LYS A 640 32.15 -141.91 53.01
CA LYS A 640 30.87 -141.41 53.60
C LYS A 640 30.66 -139.99 52.99
N THR A 641 29.48 -139.39 52.76
CA THR A 641 28.18 -139.30 53.48
C THR A 641 28.12 -138.25 54.61
N GLN A 642 27.32 -137.19 54.36
CA GLN A 642 26.68 -136.19 55.29
C GLN A 642 27.50 -135.03 55.94
N LYS A 643 27.02 -133.80 55.67
CA LYS A 643 26.56 -132.72 56.60
C LYS A 643 27.04 -132.83 58.07
N PRO A 644 27.64 -131.78 58.70
CA PRO A 644 26.95 -130.50 59.04
C PRO A 644 27.88 -129.23 59.06
N GLU A 645 27.55 -127.97 59.40
CA GLU A 645 26.31 -127.20 59.69
C GLU A 645 26.55 -125.66 59.46
N HIS A 646 25.68 -124.77 59.96
CA HIS A 646 25.75 -123.27 59.91
C HIS A 646 26.55 -122.63 61.07
N PRO A 647 27.10 -121.41 60.91
CA PRO A 647 26.62 -120.18 61.63
C PRO A 647 26.31 -119.01 60.65
N SER A 648 25.47 -117.99 60.88
CA SER A 648 25.21 -117.05 62.01
C SER A 648 26.29 -115.96 62.18
N ILE A 649 26.04 -114.65 62.39
CA ILE A 649 24.84 -113.78 62.64
C ILE A 649 25.23 -112.32 62.18
N GLU A 650 24.37 -111.36 61.74
CA GLU A 650 23.40 -110.48 62.45
C GLU A 650 22.62 -109.61 61.40
N LYS A 651 21.26 -109.52 61.31
CA LYS A 651 20.25 -108.67 62.02
C LYS A 651 20.49 -107.14 61.91
N LYS A 652 19.54 -106.23 61.58
CA LYS A 652 18.05 -106.09 61.43
C LYS A 652 17.76 -105.09 60.25
N SER A 653 16.57 -104.64 59.78
CA SER A 653 15.11 -105.00 59.61
C SER A 653 14.54 -103.90 58.63
N VAL A 654 13.28 -103.42 58.44
CA VAL A 654 11.87 -103.48 58.96
C VAL A 654 10.98 -103.09 57.72
N VAL A 655 9.96 -103.82 57.23
CA VAL A 655 8.48 -103.73 57.51
C VAL A 655 7.89 -102.29 57.49
N SER A 656 6.79 -101.91 56.80
CA SER A 656 5.88 -102.55 55.80
C SER A 656 4.90 -101.49 55.15
N SER A 657 3.91 -101.97 54.37
CA SER A 657 2.58 -101.39 53.99
C SER A 657 2.41 -100.29 52.90
N GLN A 658 1.76 -100.72 51.80
CA GLN A 658 0.74 -100.02 50.96
C GLN A 658 -0.60 -99.81 51.76
N PRO A 659 -1.70 -99.17 51.26
CA PRO A 659 -2.14 -99.00 49.85
C PRO A 659 -2.86 -97.66 49.44
N GLU A 660 -3.36 -97.64 48.19
CA GLU A 660 -4.63 -97.06 47.65
C GLU A 660 -5.00 -95.53 47.64
N GLU A 661 -5.08 -95.00 46.40
CA GLU A 661 -6.29 -94.49 45.69
C GLU A 661 -7.01 -93.13 46.01
N VAL A 662 -7.85 -92.73 45.03
CA VAL A 662 -8.97 -91.75 45.01
C VAL A 662 -8.72 -90.32 44.49
N LYS A 663 -9.77 -89.77 43.85
CA LYS A 663 -9.86 -88.55 43.01
C LYS A 663 -10.34 -87.29 43.77
N GLN A 664 -10.05 -86.11 43.19
CA GLN A 664 -10.98 -84.99 42.85
C GLN A 664 -12.06 -84.50 43.85
N VAL A 665 -12.24 -83.16 44.00
CA VAL A 665 -13.55 -82.41 43.99
C VAL A 665 -13.38 -80.90 44.29
N ASN A 666 -14.46 -80.14 44.07
CA ASN A 666 -14.66 -78.69 43.89
C ASN A 666 -14.76 -77.76 45.15
N GLU A 667 -14.52 -76.46 44.90
CA GLU A 667 -15.29 -75.25 45.32
C GLU A 667 -15.32 -74.65 46.76
N ALA A 668 -15.79 -73.39 46.78
CA ALA A 668 -16.52 -72.66 47.85
C ALA A 668 -15.80 -71.65 48.79
N SER A 669 -15.47 -70.49 48.22
CA SER A 669 -15.96 -69.14 48.64
C SER A 669 -16.16 -68.76 50.13
N ARG A 670 -15.59 -67.60 50.56
CA ARG A 670 -16.33 -66.37 51.02
C ARG A 670 -15.45 -65.29 51.71
N ILE A 671 -15.63 -64.01 51.28
CA ILE A 671 -15.72 -62.77 52.13
C ILE A 671 -14.41 -62.32 52.87
N VAL A 672 -14.02 -61.04 53.08
CA VAL A 672 -14.57 -59.69 52.79
C VAL A 672 -13.54 -58.83 52.02
N VAL A 673 -13.98 -57.90 51.18
CA VAL A 673 -13.32 -56.58 50.98
C VAL A 673 -14.39 -55.51 51.16
N LYS A 674 -14.07 -54.36 51.76
CA LYS A 674 -15.03 -53.27 52.00
C LYS A 674 -14.58 -51.95 51.36
N THR A 675 -15.54 -51.22 50.81
CA THR A 675 -15.39 -50.21 49.75
C THR A 675 -15.31 -48.77 50.24
N ALA A 676 -14.52 -47.91 49.57
CA ALA A 676 -14.83 -46.51 49.22
C ALA A 676 -13.63 -45.84 48.51
N SER A 677 -13.77 -44.82 47.64
CA SER A 677 -14.83 -44.41 46.69
C SER A 677 -14.33 -43.21 45.86
N GLN A 678 -15.13 -42.77 44.87
CA GLN A 678 -14.97 -41.60 43.97
C GLN A 678 -14.11 -41.87 42.71
N THR A 679 -14.58 -41.82 41.45
CA THR A 679 -15.62 -41.07 40.68
C THR A 679 -15.18 -39.72 40.08
N SER A 680 -14.90 -39.76 38.77
CA SER A 680 -15.14 -38.64 37.85
C SER A 680 -15.36 -39.20 36.43
N THR A 681 -16.49 -38.91 35.81
CA THR A 681 -16.88 -39.42 34.48
C THR A 681 -16.72 -38.37 33.39
N THR A 682 -16.10 -38.73 32.27
CA THR A 682 -16.15 -37.96 31.01
C THR A 682 -16.74 -38.83 29.91
N LYS A 683 -17.62 -38.26 29.07
CA LYS A 683 -18.33 -38.99 28.01
C LYS A 683 -17.44 -39.18 26.78
N VAL A 684 -17.52 -40.36 26.16
CA VAL A 684 -17.05 -40.57 24.79
C VAL A 684 -18.08 -39.99 23.82
N ALA A 685 -17.63 -39.15 22.87
CA ALA A 685 -18.43 -38.66 21.74
C ALA A 685 -17.83 -39.20 20.44
N SER A 686 -18.50 -40.19 19.84
CA SER A 686 -17.98 -40.92 18.67
C SER A 686 -18.41 -40.28 17.34
N TYR A 687 -17.50 -39.54 16.69
CA TYR A 687 -17.70 -39.05 15.33
C TYR A 687 -17.15 -40.04 14.29
N LYS A 688 -18.04 -40.74 13.59
CA LYS A 688 -17.70 -41.46 12.34
C LYS A 688 -17.80 -40.50 11.16
N LYS A 689 -16.66 -40.08 10.60
CA LYS A 689 -16.62 -39.44 9.28
C LYS A 689 -16.32 -40.51 8.22
N GLN A 690 -17.28 -40.81 7.35
CA GLN A 690 -17.02 -41.69 6.21
C GLN A 690 -16.15 -40.97 5.19
N VAL A 691 -15.06 -41.61 4.76
CA VAL A 691 -14.31 -41.22 3.56
C VAL A 691 -14.85 -42.04 2.40
N VAL A 692 -15.25 -41.37 1.32
CA VAL A 692 -15.58 -41.98 0.04
C VAL A 692 -14.70 -41.31 -1.00
N LEU A 693 -13.83 -42.09 -1.66
CA LEU A 693 -13.02 -41.58 -2.76
C LEU A 693 -13.92 -41.34 -3.99
N PRO A 694 -13.70 -40.27 -4.76
CA PRO A 694 -14.37 -40.09 -6.04
C PRO A 694 -13.93 -41.20 -7.00
N LYS A 695 -14.91 -41.84 -7.67
CA LYS A 695 -14.64 -42.71 -8.81
C LYS A 695 -14.53 -41.88 -10.08
N THR A 696 -13.63 -42.28 -10.96
CA THR A 696 -13.69 -41.91 -12.39
C THR A 696 -14.97 -42.46 -13.03
N GLY A 697 -15.54 -41.67 -13.93
CA GLY A 697 -16.72 -42.00 -14.73
C GLY A 697 -16.77 -41.09 -15.96
N GLU A 698 -17.36 -41.58 -17.04
CA GLU A 698 -17.30 -40.93 -18.37
C GLU A 698 -18.28 -39.76 -18.50
N GLU A 699 -17.87 -38.69 -19.17
CA GLU A 699 -18.80 -37.65 -19.61
C GLU A 699 -19.63 -38.14 -20.80
N THR A 700 -20.95 -37.99 -20.69
CA THR A 700 -21.89 -38.12 -21.81
C THR A 700 -22.71 -36.84 -21.90
N GLU A 701 -23.06 -36.43 -23.11
CA GLU A 701 -23.64 -35.12 -23.39
C GLU A 701 -25.01 -34.92 -22.72
N GLN A 702 -25.20 -33.77 -22.05
CA GLN A 702 -26.47 -33.06 -22.17
C GLN A 702 -26.37 -31.55 -21.92
N THR A 703 -27.05 -30.81 -22.77
CA THR A 703 -27.02 -29.36 -22.91
C THR A 703 -27.78 -28.61 -21.81
N VAL A 704 -27.21 -27.50 -21.34
CA VAL A 704 -27.96 -26.34 -20.81
C VAL A 704 -27.35 -25.07 -21.39
N GLU A 705 -28.19 -24.12 -21.80
CA GLU A 705 -27.78 -22.88 -22.45
C GLU A 705 -27.30 -21.82 -21.43
N VAL A 706 -26.16 -21.18 -21.71
CA VAL A 706 -25.89 -19.79 -21.30
C VAL A 706 -25.22 -19.05 -22.46
N ALA A 707 -25.96 -18.18 -23.14
CA ALA A 707 -25.37 -17.16 -23.98
C ALA A 707 -24.87 -15.99 -23.09
N GLY A 708 -23.75 -15.32 -23.39
CA GLY A 708 -22.79 -15.56 -24.45
C GLY A 708 -22.17 -14.25 -24.95
N PHE A 709 -20.85 -14.21 -25.15
CA PHE A 709 -20.17 -13.15 -25.91
C PHE A 709 -18.88 -13.72 -26.51
N SER A 710 -18.84 -13.86 -27.84
CA SER A 710 -17.74 -14.47 -28.57
C SER A 710 -17.30 -13.62 -29.77
N ALA A 711 -16.08 -13.09 -29.68
CA ALA A 711 -15.23 -12.71 -30.81
C ALA A 711 -13.78 -12.99 -30.37
N LEU A 712 -12.97 -13.85 -31.01
CA LEU A 712 -12.51 -13.87 -32.42
C LEU A 712 -11.64 -12.63 -32.75
N ILE A 713 -10.46 -12.74 -33.36
CA ILE A 713 -9.91 -13.89 -34.11
C ILE A 713 -8.35 -13.88 -34.27
N VAL A 714 -7.79 -15.07 -34.54
CA VAL A 714 -6.48 -15.39 -35.19
C VAL A 714 -5.16 -14.99 -34.50
N ALA A 715 -4.22 -15.94 -34.54
CA ALA A 715 -2.82 -15.78 -34.16
C ALA A 715 -1.91 -15.44 -35.36
N LEU A 716 -0.72 -14.91 -35.06
CA LEU A 716 0.45 -15.00 -35.96
C LEU A 716 1.70 -15.33 -35.14
N GLY A 717 2.57 -16.18 -35.68
CA GLY A 717 3.86 -16.53 -35.08
C GLY A 717 5.05 -15.90 -35.80
N LEU A 718 6.26 -16.36 -35.43
CA LEU A 718 7.56 -16.07 -36.09
C LEU A 718 8.22 -14.69 -35.85
N GLY A 719 8.62 -14.44 -34.61
CA GLY A 719 10.05 -14.32 -34.26
C GLY A 719 10.83 -13.01 -34.53
N ILE A 720 12.16 -13.19 -34.61
CA ILE A 720 13.25 -12.21 -34.84
C ILE A 720 13.79 -11.42 -33.61
N GLN A 721 15.05 -11.76 -33.28
CA GLN A 721 16.14 -10.97 -32.66
C GLN A 721 15.89 -10.19 -31.35
N GLY A 722 16.62 -10.60 -30.29
CA GLY A 722 16.89 -9.74 -29.14
C GLY A 722 18.04 -8.75 -29.37
N TYR A 723 18.09 -7.68 -28.56
CA TYR A 723 19.15 -6.67 -28.63
C TYR A 723 19.83 -6.50 -27.27
N ARG A 724 21.14 -6.81 -27.19
CA ARG A 724 22.00 -6.34 -26.09
C ARG A 724 22.63 -5.02 -26.51
N ARG A 725 22.50 -3.96 -25.71
CA ARG A 725 23.64 -3.10 -25.39
C ARG A 725 23.42 -2.20 -24.17
N LYS A 726 24.55 -1.93 -23.51
CA LYS A 726 24.78 -0.97 -22.42
C LYS A 726 24.12 0.39 -22.67
N LYS A 727 23.85 1.09 -21.57
CA LYS A 727 24.56 2.34 -21.29
C LYS A 727 25.26 2.26 -19.94
N GLU A 728 26.48 2.76 -19.89
CA GLU A 728 26.98 3.47 -18.72
C GLU A 728 26.57 4.94 -18.89
N ASP A 729 26.10 5.56 -17.81
CA ASP A 729 26.35 6.94 -17.35
C ASP A 729 25.79 7.04 -15.91
#